data_AF-A0AAU8EW64-F1
#
_entry.id   AF-A0AAU8EW64-F1
#
_cell.length_a   1.000
_cell.length_b   1.000
_cell.length_c   1.000
_cell.angle_alpha   90.00
_cell.angle_beta   90.00
_cell.angle_gamma   90.00
#
_symmetry.space_group_name_H-M   'P 1'
#
loop_
_entity.id
_entity.type
_entity.pdbx_description
1 polymer ?
#
loop_
_entity_poly.entity_id
_entity_poly.type
_entity_poly.pdbx_seq_one_letter_code
_entity_poly.pdbx_strand_id
1 'polypeptide(L)'
;MKKPILAAALLLSLAAGPLASSPALAVGSETPPPVQSTGSSTPAAGTTAAAETDPGTTPASDPATDPATGQATAPATEAVTDPATDPVTEPAAPEPPSDPLVTDPAVTDPSVTEPSVADPADTDPAPDPDPDPEFVTAGGIGAKWRSLGGAGGVLGEPTSNEQCAAGLCVQTFTGGSIYWTTKSGAHPVLLASGRTGPQWTAGGGLAAFGYPIGDEIVLGSRSLQKFSTGKVIIWTGTRFLNFSTGTGIGSRWAASGAETVLGLPSAGETCGLRNGGCSQVFDRGTIYWSPQTGGQVIRGGIGTRWHAAGAQNGVLGYPTTPEACGQVAGGCLQRFQGGSIYWSPATGAWITRGGIGTRYILTGGNRSSLGYPVANEACGQAAGGCIQRFQGGTIYWSPLTPAWIVRAGIAQRYATNGGAGGWLGYPTSNERCAGDQCIQSFQRGFIGYAKAAGTRAYGITECQKLNNGRSRYSTYGANRVLLTFTQGYGQSYATNVYCVRMAGTYVQDWRTDGYVGASGFKAPGVPSGPTRYLYSPTGSYSVTEAFGLGNPGTKLPYRTLNPRSRWGGNPWTATYNKYFESSSWVGWDENMWYFATRATHDYRQGVVINYNRPSIVQDAGFAIFLHMNKVPTAGCISLDDWAVVDYIRKSRPGDRIIMGTYSALFR
;
A
#
# COMPACT_ATOMS: atom_id res chain seq x y z
N MET A 1 -44.06 -20.77 31.75
CA MET A 1 -43.52 -20.75 33.13
C MET A 1 -42.31 -19.82 33.08
N LYS A 2 -42.40 -18.55 33.54
CA LYS A 2 -42.05 -18.06 34.89
C LYS A 2 -40.68 -18.62 35.35
N LYS A 3 -39.64 -17.87 35.73
CA LYS A 3 -39.36 -16.45 36.04
C LYS A 3 -37.82 -16.38 36.40
N PRO A 4 -37.22 -15.28 36.90
CA PRO A 4 -36.51 -14.24 36.14
C PRO A 4 -35.03 -14.00 36.56
N ILE A 5 -34.42 -13.02 35.89
CA ILE A 5 -33.08 -12.45 36.06
C ILE A 5 -33.06 -11.39 37.18
N LEU A 6 -31.98 -11.36 37.98
CA LEU A 6 -31.70 -10.37 39.03
C LEU A 6 -31.00 -9.12 38.46
N ALA A 7 -31.42 -7.95 38.96
CA ALA A 7 -30.74 -6.66 38.79
C ALA A 7 -29.99 -6.30 40.08
N ALA A 8 -28.83 -5.66 39.96
CA ALA A 8 -28.18 -4.94 41.05
C ALA A 8 -27.51 -3.66 40.51
N ALA A 9 -27.88 -2.54 41.13
CA ALA A 9 -27.43 -1.18 40.85
C ALA A 9 -26.06 -0.89 41.48
N LEU A 10 -25.27 -0.01 40.85
CA LEU A 10 -24.10 0.60 41.48
C LEU A 10 -24.19 2.13 41.35
N LEU A 11 -24.16 2.79 42.50
CA LEU A 11 -24.25 4.23 42.73
C LEU A 11 -22.97 4.95 42.29
N LEU A 12 -23.14 6.09 41.62
CA LEU A 12 -22.07 7.05 41.30
C LEU A 12 -22.23 8.28 42.23
N SER A 13 -21.26 8.53 43.09
CA SER A 13 -21.18 9.73 43.93
C SER A 13 -20.38 10.83 43.22
N LEU A 14 -21.03 11.98 43.01
CA LEU A 14 -20.40 13.24 42.60
C LEU A 14 -20.03 14.04 43.87
N ALA A 15 -18.75 14.39 44.00
CA ALA A 15 -18.27 15.37 44.97
C ALA A 15 -17.77 16.62 44.22
N ALA A 16 -18.44 17.75 44.46
CA ALA A 16 -18.04 19.07 43.99
C ALA A 16 -17.08 19.72 45.01
N GLY A 17 -15.99 20.31 44.52
CA GLY A 17 -15.06 21.15 45.29
C GLY A 17 -14.89 22.52 44.61
N PRO A 18 -14.67 23.61 45.37
CA PRO A 18 -14.85 24.99 44.89
C PRO A 18 -13.61 25.54 44.17
N LEU A 19 -13.85 26.38 43.17
CA LEU A 19 -12.83 27.18 42.47
C LEU A 19 -12.55 28.47 43.24
N ALA A 20 -11.27 28.66 43.58
CA ALA A 20 -10.73 29.89 44.13
C ALA A 20 -10.31 30.85 42.99
N SER A 21 -10.58 32.12 43.23
CA SER A 21 -10.33 33.31 42.43
C SER A 21 -8.91 33.85 42.57
N SER A 22 -8.40 34.53 41.52
CA SER A 22 -7.52 35.75 41.52
C SER A 22 -6.88 35.95 40.11
N PRO A 23 -6.24 37.10 39.78
CA PRO A 23 -6.86 38.34 39.34
C PRO A 23 -6.34 38.85 37.97
N ALA A 24 -6.93 39.95 37.48
CA ALA A 24 -6.58 40.65 36.25
C ALA A 24 -5.47 41.71 36.42
N LEU A 25 -4.64 41.97 35.38
CA LEU A 25 -4.46 43.28 34.69
C LEU A 25 -3.15 43.39 33.84
N ALA A 26 -3.18 44.39 32.94
CA ALA A 26 -2.17 44.90 31.96
C ALA A 26 -2.15 44.16 30.60
N VAL A 27 -2.74 44.65 29.51
CA VAL A 27 -2.62 45.92 28.74
C VAL A 27 -1.20 46.20 28.23
N GLY A 28 -1.00 45.91 26.93
CA GLY A 28 0.15 46.32 26.13
C GLY A 28 -0.27 46.35 24.66
N SER A 29 -0.44 47.56 24.14
CA SER A 29 -0.84 47.91 22.78
C SER A 29 0.37 48.13 21.89
N GLU A 30 0.44 47.50 20.71
CA GLU A 30 1.26 47.99 19.59
C GLU A 30 0.52 47.87 18.25
N THR A 31 0.64 48.96 17.50
CA THR A 31 -0.04 49.41 16.29
C THR A 31 0.70 48.97 15.02
N PRO A 32 0.03 48.77 13.87
CA PRO A 32 0.69 48.77 12.55
C PRO A 32 0.48 50.10 11.79
N PRO A 33 1.45 50.54 10.93
CA PRO A 33 1.33 51.76 10.11
C PRO A 33 0.71 51.51 8.71
N PRO A 34 0.42 52.59 7.92
CA PRO A 34 -0.90 52.72 7.28
C PRO A 34 -0.97 52.61 5.75
N VAL A 35 -2.23 52.75 5.32
CA VAL A 35 -2.90 52.74 4.01
C VAL A 35 -2.39 53.76 2.97
N GLN A 36 -2.50 53.40 1.68
CA GLN A 36 -2.99 54.32 0.63
C GLN A 36 -4.03 53.66 -0.28
N SER A 37 -4.95 54.49 -0.75
CA SER A 37 -6.27 54.18 -1.30
C SER A 37 -6.42 54.61 -2.75
N THR A 38 -7.27 53.91 -3.51
CA THR A 38 -8.20 54.41 -4.55
C THR A 38 -9.17 53.25 -4.80
N GLY A 39 -10.51 53.29 -4.75
CA GLY A 39 -11.52 54.33 -4.93
C GLY A 39 -12.48 53.85 -6.03
N SER A 40 -13.76 53.54 -5.73
CA SER A 40 -14.98 53.82 -6.54
C SER A 40 -16.18 52.90 -6.23
N SER A 41 -17.14 53.45 -5.48
CA SER A 41 -18.62 53.48 -5.66
C SER A 41 -19.49 52.23 -5.94
N THR A 42 -20.39 51.95 -4.99
CA THR A 42 -21.73 51.30 -5.06
C THR A 42 -22.80 52.21 -5.75
N PRO A 43 -24.10 51.84 -5.98
CA PRO A 43 -25.15 51.33 -5.03
C PRO A 43 -25.94 50.09 -5.56
N ALA A 44 -26.42 49.12 -4.76
CA ALA A 44 -27.45 49.06 -3.71
C ALA A 44 -28.92 48.81 -4.20
N ALA A 45 -29.48 47.65 -3.80
CA ALA A 45 -30.90 47.33 -3.50
C ALA A 45 -30.92 45.84 -3.02
N GLY A 46 -31.54 45.37 -1.93
CA GLY A 46 -32.49 45.92 -0.98
C GLY A 46 -33.83 45.17 -1.06
N THR A 47 -34.07 44.16 -0.20
CA THR A 47 -35.38 43.65 0.35
C THR A 47 -35.17 42.26 1.00
N THR A 48 -35.17 42.14 2.34
CA THR A 48 -36.26 41.90 3.32
C THR A 48 -36.71 40.44 3.49
N ALA A 49 -36.86 40.09 4.77
CA ALA A 49 -37.16 38.81 5.39
C ALA A 49 -38.58 38.26 5.12
N ALA A 50 -38.76 36.96 5.32
CA ALA A 50 -39.77 36.42 6.25
C ALA A 50 -39.60 34.91 6.44
N ALA A 51 -39.77 34.49 7.69
CA ALA A 51 -39.93 33.12 8.13
C ALA A 51 -41.43 32.86 8.33
N GLU A 52 -41.92 31.66 7.98
CA GLU A 52 -43.24 31.13 8.35
C GLU A 52 -43.12 29.59 8.36
N THR A 53 -43.10 28.98 9.55
CA THR A 53 -44.22 28.32 10.26
C THR A 53 -44.53 26.90 9.78
N ASP A 54 -44.17 25.97 10.65
CA ASP A 54 -44.68 24.61 10.82
C ASP A 54 -46.16 24.63 11.27
N PRO A 55 -46.95 23.59 10.98
CA PRO A 55 -47.87 23.09 11.99
C PRO A 55 -47.81 21.56 12.18
N GLY A 56 -47.69 21.14 13.45
CA GLY A 56 -48.14 19.83 13.93
C GLY A 56 -49.68 19.67 13.83
N THR A 57 -50.34 18.57 14.19
CA THR A 57 -49.97 17.42 15.02
C THR A 57 -51.10 16.37 14.95
N THR A 58 -50.76 15.07 15.07
CA THR A 58 -51.52 13.95 15.73
C THR A 58 -52.78 13.33 15.06
N PRO A 59 -53.33 12.20 15.59
CA PRO A 59 -52.79 10.83 15.46
C PRO A 59 -53.88 9.81 15.04
N ALA A 60 -53.53 8.62 14.55
CA ALA A 60 -54.49 7.50 14.53
C ALA A 60 -53.82 6.13 14.63
N SER A 61 -54.39 5.37 15.54
CA SER A 61 -54.16 4.03 16.07
C SER A 61 -54.24 2.86 15.09
N ASP A 62 -53.43 1.85 15.40
CA ASP A 62 -53.52 0.42 15.10
C ASP A 62 -54.94 -0.19 15.32
N PRO A 63 -55.28 -1.33 14.68
CA PRO A 63 -55.00 -2.61 15.34
C PRO A 63 -54.47 -3.75 14.45
N ALA A 64 -53.75 -4.64 15.12
CA ALA A 64 -53.09 -5.86 14.67
C ALA A 64 -54.01 -6.97 14.16
N THR A 65 -53.44 -7.87 13.35
CA THR A 65 -53.68 -9.32 13.41
C THR A 65 -52.53 -10.09 12.72
N ASP A 66 -51.74 -10.80 13.53
CA ASP A 66 -50.88 -11.96 13.20
C ASP A 66 -51.65 -13.23 13.71
N PRO A 67 -51.27 -14.52 13.50
CA PRO A 67 -49.99 -15.01 12.99
C PRO A 67 -50.03 -16.20 12.02
N ALA A 68 -48.92 -16.41 11.31
CA ALA A 68 -48.56 -17.74 10.80
C ALA A 68 -47.03 -17.94 10.72
N THR A 69 -46.58 -18.77 11.64
CA THR A 69 -45.31 -19.48 11.75
C THR A 69 -44.77 -20.07 10.44
N GLY A 70 -43.47 -19.87 10.19
CA GLY A 70 -42.71 -20.59 9.18
C GLY A 70 -41.21 -20.44 9.43
N GLN A 71 -40.56 -21.52 9.83
CA GLN A 71 -39.19 -21.60 10.34
C GLN A 71 -38.13 -21.10 9.36
N ALA A 72 -37.17 -20.36 9.93
CA ALA A 72 -35.89 -20.06 9.30
C ALA A 72 -35.04 -21.34 9.20
N THR A 73 -34.88 -21.85 8.00
CA THR A 73 -33.83 -22.81 7.64
C THR A 73 -32.60 -22.04 7.18
N ALA A 74 -31.52 -22.19 7.95
CA ALA A 74 -30.19 -21.76 7.57
C ALA A 74 -29.76 -22.49 6.28
N PRO A 75 -29.16 -21.80 5.29
CA PRO A 75 -28.41 -22.50 4.26
C PRO A 75 -27.11 -23.02 4.88
N ALA A 76 -26.90 -24.31 4.68
CA ALA A 76 -25.81 -25.12 5.17
C ALA A 76 -24.43 -24.50 4.89
N THR A 77 -23.56 -24.64 5.88
CA THR A 77 -22.11 -24.58 5.73
C THR A 77 -21.69 -25.72 4.80
N GLU A 78 -21.48 -25.42 3.52
CA GLU A 78 -20.70 -26.32 2.66
C GLU A 78 -19.23 -26.14 3.02
N ALA A 79 -18.65 -27.20 3.57
CA ALA A 79 -17.22 -27.39 3.65
C ALA A 79 -16.68 -27.46 2.22
N VAL A 80 -15.86 -26.47 1.85
CA VAL A 80 -14.99 -26.60 0.68
C VAL A 80 -13.92 -27.64 1.04
N THR A 81 -14.14 -28.86 0.57
CA THR A 81 -13.12 -29.89 0.43
C THR A 81 -12.04 -29.38 -0.53
N ASP A 82 -10.80 -29.30 -0.06
CA ASP A 82 -9.61 -29.17 -0.90
C ASP A 82 -9.58 -30.30 -1.94
N PRO A 83 -9.27 -30.02 -3.22
CA PRO A 83 -8.85 -31.07 -4.13
C PRO A 83 -7.46 -31.56 -3.74
N ALA A 84 -7.39 -32.84 -3.36
CA ALA A 84 -6.17 -33.59 -3.18
C ALA A 84 -5.26 -33.45 -4.42
N THR A 85 -4.06 -32.91 -4.20
CA THR A 85 -2.91 -33.10 -5.09
C THR A 85 -2.05 -34.21 -4.50
N ASP A 86 -1.80 -35.23 -5.33
CA ASP A 86 -0.96 -36.38 -5.07
C ASP A 86 0.46 -36.02 -4.56
N PRO A 87 1.10 -36.95 -3.82
CA PRO A 87 2.36 -36.69 -3.13
C PRO A 87 3.55 -36.63 -4.10
N VAL A 88 4.27 -35.50 -4.09
CA VAL A 88 5.56 -35.38 -4.77
C VAL A 88 6.65 -35.81 -3.80
N THR A 89 7.32 -36.90 -4.19
CA THR A 89 8.48 -37.52 -3.57
C THR A 89 9.68 -36.56 -3.55
N GLU A 90 10.36 -36.51 -2.41
CA GLU A 90 11.60 -35.79 -2.13
C GLU A 90 12.79 -36.41 -2.90
N PRO A 91 13.67 -35.63 -3.57
CA PRO A 91 14.96 -36.12 -4.00
C PRO A 91 16.04 -35.79 -2.97
N ALA A 92 16.63 -36.86 -2.43
CA ALA A 92 17.80 -36.85 -1.56
C ALA A 92 19.03 -36.20 -2.24
N ALA A 93 19.86 -35.57 -1.41
CA ALA A 93 21.16 -35.02 -1.81
C ALA A 93 22.17 -36.16 -2.12
N PRO A 94 23.08 -35.99 -3.10
CA PRO A 94 24.04 -37.03 -3.47
C PRO A 94 25.26 -37.07 -2.54
N GLU A 95 25.60 -38.28 -2.09
CA GLU A 95 26.85 -38.62 -1.41
C GLU A 95 28.06 -38.63 -2.37
N PRO A 96 29.30 -38.41 -1.87
CA PRO A 96 30.50 -38.42 -2.70
C PRO A 96 30.93 -39.85 -3.10
N PRO A 97 31.51 -40.04 -4.31
CA PRO A 97 31.88 -41.35 -4.79
C PRO A 97 33.14 -41.90 -4.12
N SER A 98 33.08 -43.21 -3.88
CA SER A 98 34.16 -44.08 -3.47
C SER A 98 35.20 -44.31 -4.58
N ASP A 99 36.42 -44.48 -4.08
CA ASP A 99 37.69 -44.89 -4.68
C ASP A 99 37.61 -46.00 -5.75
N PRO A 100 38.39 -45.93 -6.85
CA PRO A 100 38.76 -47.10 -7.62
C PRO A 100 40.26 -47.45 -7.44
N LEU A 101 40.50 -48.68 -6.98
CA LEU A 101 41.75 -49.41 -7.20
C LEU A 101 42.18 -49.33 -8.68
N VAL A 102 43.42 -48.93 -8.95
CA VAL A 102 44.25 -49.53 -10.02
C VAL A 102 45.74 -49.46 -9.61
N THR A 103 46.40 -50.53 -10.03
CA THR A 103 47.73 -51.09 -9.81
C THR A 103 48.95 -50.28 -10.26
N ASP A 104 50.08 -50.61 -9.61
CA ASP A 104 51.49 -50.44 -9.96
C ASP A 104 51.84 -50.60 -11.46
N PRO A 105 52.88 -49.90 -11.96
CA PRO A 105 54.07 -50.66 -12.38
C PRO A 105 55.41 -49.97 -12.08
N ALA A 106 56.24 -50.65 -11.30
CA ALA A 106 57.57 -51.21 -11.61
C ALA A 106 58.46 -50.58 -12.73
N VAL A 107 59.76 -50.55 -12.36
CA VAL A 107 61.03 -50.55 -13.15
C VAL A 107 61.40 -49.23 -13.84
N THR A 108 62.62 -48.65 -13.75
CA THR A 108 63.98 -49.21 -13.83
C THR A 108 65.04 -48.13 -13.49
N ASP A 109 66.09 -48.54 -12.77
CA ASP A 109 67.48 -48.01 -12.72
C ASP A 109 68.10 -47.93 -14.16
N PRO A 110 69.29 -47.34 -14.49
CA PRO A 110 70.42 -47.07 -13.59
C PRO A 110 71.40 -45.91 -13.88
N SER A 111 72.39 -45.85 -12.97
CA SER A 111 73.85 -45.64 -13.20
C SER A 111 74.42 -44.24 -12.90
N VAL A 112 75.20 -44.06 -11.82
CA VAL A 112 76.57 -44.52 -11.44
C VAL A 112 77.62 -43.49 -11.84
N THR A 113 78.34 -42.93 -10.85
CA THR A 113 79.80 -43.06 -10.71
C THR A 113 80.31 -42.23 -9.51
N GLU A 114 80.96 -42.92 -8.56
CA GLU A 114 81.99 -42.32 -7.69
C GLU A 114 83.36 -42.37 -8.39
N PRO A 115 84.37 -41.65 -7.86
CA PRO A 115 85.36 -42.41 -7.08
C PRO A 115 85.98 -41.69 -5.86
N SER A 116 86.31 -42.52 -4.87
CA SER A 116 87.44 -42.56 -3.90
C SER A 116 88.42 -41.38 -3.74
N VAL A 117 88.90 -41.13 -2.50
CA VAL A 117 90.20 -41.58 -1.91
C VAL A 117 90.20 -41.29 -0.39
N ALA A 118 90.92 -42.14 0.37
CA ALA A 118 90.92 -42.37 1.81
C ALA A 118 91.83 -41.47 2.69
N ASP A 119 91.34 -41.16 3.92
CA ASP A 119 91.89 -41.29 5.30
C ASP A 119 93.35 -40.88 5.68
N PRO A 120 93.75 -40.69 6.98
CA PRO A 120 93.05 -40.28 8.22
C PRO A 120 93.81 -39.18 9.05
N ALA A 121 93.20 -38.83 10.20
CA ALA A 121 93.80 -38.37 11.47
C ALA A 121 94.08 -36.87 11.71
N ASP A 122 93.20 -36.23 12.50
CA ASP A 122 93.62 -35.63 13.78
C ASP A 122 92.41 -35.53 14.73
N THR A 123 92.64 -35.83 16.01
CA THR A 123 91.63 -36.04 17.05
C THR A 123 91.35 -34.76 17.82
N ASP A 124 90.09 -34.33 17.87
CA ASP A 124 89.55 -33.48 18.94
C ASP A 124 88.30 -34.20 19.48
N PRO A 125 88.13 -34.40 20.82
CA PRO A 125 86.93 -35.00 21.34
C PRO A 125 85.75 -34.07 21.05
N ALA A 126 84.73 -34.59 20.37
CA ALA A 126 83.47 -33.88 20.23
C ALA A 126 82.95 -33.45 21.62
N PRO A 127 82.41 -32.22 21.76
CA PRO A 127 81.75 -31.81 23.00
C PRO A 127 80.64 -32.81 23.33
N ASP A 128 80.46 -33.06 24.64
CA ASP A 128 79.37 -33.89 25.18
C ASP A 128 78.05 -33.61 24.43
N PRO A 129 77.26 -34.63 24.07
CA PRO A 129 75.92 -34.39 23.56
C PRO A 129 75.16 -33.57 24.61
N ASP A 130 74.60 -32.43 24.19
CA ASP A 130 73.70 -31.63 25.01
C ASP A 130 72.68 -32.57 25.69
N PRO A 131 72.41 -32.41 26.99
CA PRO A 131 71.42 -33.25 27.66
C PRO A 131 70.10 -33.17 26.90
N ASP A 132 69.48 -34.33 26.66
CA ASP A 132 68.18 -34.41 26.00
C ASP A 132 67.23 -33.37 26.62
N PRO A 133 66.50 -32.59 25.81
CA PRO A 133 65.65 -31.52 26.32
C PRO A 133 64.68 -32.09 27.34
N GLU A 134 64.69 -31.51 28.55
CA GLU A 134 63.93 -31.97 29.72
C GLU A 134 62.43 -32.15 29.42
N PHE A 135 61.90 -31.37 28.48
CA PHE A 135 60.54 -31.49 27.97
C PHE A 135 60.49 -31.41 26.45
N VAL A 136 59.75 -32.33 25.84
CA VAL A 136 59.63 -32.45 24.38
C VAL A 136 58.30 -31.84 23.91
N THR A 137 58.34 -31.01 22.87
CA THR A 137 57.14 -30.51 22.19
C THR A 137 56.87 -31.32 20.93
N ALA A 138 55.66 -31.84 20.74
CA ALA A 138 55.30 -32.65 19.58
C ALA A 138 53.91 -32.27 19.03
N GLY A 139 53.55 -32.83 17.87
CA GLY A 139 52.21 -32.73 17.30
C GLY A 139 51.70 -31.30 17.06
N GLY A 140 50.39 -31.10 17.23
CA GLY A 140 49.71 -29.83 17.01
C GLY A 140 50.16 -28.73 17.98
N ILE A 141 50.44 -29.09 19.24
CA ILE A 141 50.97 -28.15 20.25
C ILE A 141 52.37 -27.68 19.87
N GLY A 142 53.28 -28.60 19.55
CA GLY A 142 54.65 -28.27 19.16
C GLY A 142 54.72 -27.47 17.84
N ALA A 143 53.83 -27.76 16.88
CA ALA A 143 53.68 -26.94 15.68
C ALA A 143 53.23 -25.50 16.02
N LYS A 144 52.26 -25.35 16.93
CA LYS A 144 51.78 -24.03 17.38
C LYS A 144 52.87 -23.27 18.13
N TRP A 145 53.58 -23.90 19.05
CA TRP A 145 54.69 -23.29 19.79
C TRP A 145 55.80 -22.78 18.86
N ARG A 146 56.23 -23.60 17.87
CA ARG A 146 57.19 -23.16 16.85
C ARG A 146 56.68 -21.98 16.02
N SER A 147 55.39 -21.98 15.66
CA SER A 147 54.79 -20.85 14.94
C SER A 147 54.78 -19.54 15.74
N LEU A 148 54.90 -19.61 17.07
CA LEU A 148 54.97 -18.47 17.97
C LEU A 148 56.41 -18.08 18.36
N GLY A 149 57.41 -18.63 17.68
CA GLY A 149 58.83 -18.31 17.88
C GLY A 149 59.61 -19.31 18.76
N GLY A 150 58.98 -20.43 19.15
CA GLY A 150 59.64 -21.45 19.98
C GLY A 150 60.12 -20.89 21.33
N ALA A 151 61.30 -21.33 21.75
CA ALA A 151 61.95 -20.93 23.00
C ALA A 151 62.17 -19.40 23.13
N GLY A 152 62.50 -18.73 22.03
CA GLY A 152 62.65 -17.26 21.98
C GLY A 152 61.32 -16.52 21.81
N GLY A 153 60.21 -17.24 21.73
CA GLY A 153 58.88 -16.73 21.44
C GLY A 153 58.10 -16.26 22.67
N VAL A 154 56.85 -15.86 22.44
CA VAL A 154 55.96 -15.31 23.48
C VAL A 154 55.56 -16.29 24.58
N LEU A 155 55.75 -17.60 24.35
CA LEU A 155 55.51 -18.68 25.32
C LEU A 155 56.77 -19.13 26.05
N GLY A 156 57.96 -18.88 25.49
CA GLY A 156 59.24 -19.36 26.05
C GLY A 156 59.41 -20.88 26.06
N GLU A 157 60.31 -21.38 26.91
CA GLU A 157 60.63 -22.81 27.04
C GLU A 157 59.46 -23.64 27.60
N PRO A 158 59.31 -24.92 27.18
CA PRO A 158 58.36 -25.85 27.78
C PRO A 158 58.75 -26.15 29.24
N THR A 159 57.74 -26.22 30.11
CA THR A 159 57.91 -26.54 31.54
C THR A 159 57.25 -27.87 31.92
N SER A 160 56.62 -28.54 30.95
CA SER A 160 56.06 -29.88 31.09
C SER A 160 56.07 -30.62 29.76
N ASN A 161 55.98 -31.94 29.79
CA ASN A 161 55.55 -32.72 28.62
C ASN A 161 54.05 -32.51 28.36
N GLU A 162 53.60 -32.84 27.14
CA GLU A 162 52.19 -32.79 26.76
C GLU A 162 51.36 -33.80 27.58
N GLN A 163 50.26 -33.31 28.16
CA GLN A 163 49.32 -34.10 28.96
C GLN A 163 47.96 -34.15 28.28
N CYS A 164 47.51 -35.35 27.90
CA CYS A 164 46.23 -35.56 27.22
C CYS A 164 45.24 -36.32 28.09
N ALA A 165 44.05 -35.75 28.29
CA ALA A 165 42.95 -36.39 28.99
C ALA A 165 41.61 -36.04 28.32
N ALA A 166 40.75 -37.05 28.10
CA ALA A 166 39.41 -36.89 27.54
C ALA A 166 39.34 -36.05 26.23
N GLY A 167 40.34 -36.20 25.35
CA GLY A 167 40.39 -35.51 24.05
C GLY A 167 40.87 -34.05 24.12
N LEU A 168 41.33 -33.59 25.29
CA LEU A 168 42.03 -32.32 25.48
C LEU A 168 43.48 -32.60 25.83
N CYS A 169 44.40 -32.06 25.04
CA CYS A 169 45.83 -32.06 25.33
C CYS A 169 46.27 -30.66 25.78
N VAL A 170 47.16 -30.59 26.76
CA VAL A 170 47.73 -29.34 27.28
C VAL A 170 49.23 -29.50 27.49
N GLN A 171 49.99 -28.45 27.18
CA GLN A 171 51.39 -28.33 27.55
C GLN A 171 51.62 -26.94 28.16
N THR A 172 52.39 -26.88 29.25
CA THR A 172 52.74 -25.63 29.92
C THR A 172 54.12 -25.15 29.49
N PHE A 173 54.27 -23.83 29.44
CA PHE A 173 55.47 -23.11 29.06
C PHE A 173 55.68 -21.95 30.05
N THR A 174 56.88 -21.40 30.09
CA THR A 174 57.22 -20.27 30.98
C THR A 174 56.29 -19.05 30.82
N GLY A 175 55.79 -18.79 29.62
CA GLY A 175 54.91 -17.66 29.28
C GLY A 175 53.41 -17.97 29.24
N GLY A 176 52.99 -19.23 29.44
CA GLY A 176 51.58 -19.64 29.36
C GLY A 176 51.39 -21.11 29.01
N SER A 177 50.22 -21.47 28.47
CA SER A 177 49.91 -22.86 28.11
C SER A 177 49.30 -22.95 26.73
N ILE A 178 49.56 -24.03 25.99
CA ILE A 178 48.85 -24.35 24.75
C ILE A 178 47.87 -25.49 25.02
N TYR A 179 46.64 -25.33 24.55
CA TYR A 179 45.59 -26.33 24.59
C TYR A 179 45.27 -26.81 23.19
N TRP A 180 45.11 -28.10 23.00
CA TRP A 180 44.77 -28.70 21.71
C TRP A 180 43.60 -29.67 21.84
N THR A 181 42.68 -29.60 20.88
CA THR A 181 41.65 -30.61 20.66
C THR A 181 41.53 -30.88 19.16
N THR A 182 40.93 -32.01 18.79
CA THR A 182 40.61 -32.30 17.38
C THR A 182 39.61 -31.32 16.78
N LYS A 183 38.79 -30.64 17.59
CA LYS A 183 37.76 -29.70 17.12
C LYS A 183 38.27 -28.28 16.93
N SER A 184 39.10 -27.79 17.85
CA SER A 184 39.61 -26.42 17.82
C SER A 184 41.00 -26.31 17.19
N GLY A 185 41.82 -27.36 17.25
CA GLY A 185 43.26 -27.23 17.06
C GLY A 185 43.96 -26.62 18.27
N ALA A 186 45.21 -26.21 18.10
CA ALA A 186 46.09 -25.73 19.16
C ALA A 186 45.98 -24.20 19.34
N HIS A 187 45.59 -23.78 20.54
CA HIS A 187 45.44 -22.37 20.91
C HIS A 187 46.11 -22.07 22.25
N PRO A 188 46.90 -20.97 22.34
CA PRO A 188 47.58 -20.58 23.55
C PRO A 188 46.68 -19.75 24.48
N VAL A 189 46.86 -19.90 25.79
CA VAL A 189 46.53 -18.88 26.79
C VAL A 189 47.85 -18.25 27.23
N LEU A 190 48.09 -17.01 26.81
CA LEU A 190 49.33 -16.28 27.10
C LEU A 190 49.20 -15.53 28.44
N LEU A 191 50.06 -15.87 29.40
CA LEU A 191 50.03 -15.28 30.76
C LEU A 191 50.98 -14.09 30.90
N ALA A 192 52.17 -14.15 30.30
CA ALA A 192 53.17 -13.09 30.42
C ALA A 192 52.95 -11.95 29.42
N SER A 193 52.56 -12.29 28.19
CA SER A 193 52.46 -11.37 27.06
C SER A 193 51.01 -11.10 26.61
N GLY A 194 50.07 -11.94 27.03
CA GLY A 194 48.65 -11.81 26.72
C GLY A 194 47.89 -10.96 27.73
N ARG A 195 46.79 -10.35 27.31
CA ARG A 195 45.94 -9.55 28.20
C ARG A 195 44.80 -10.39 28.76
N THR A 196 44.28 -11.34 27.98
CA THR A 196 43.15 -12.19 28.40
C THR A 196 43.59 -13.35 29.30
N GLY A 197 44.82 -13.84 29.17
CA GLY A 197 45.30 -14.99 29.92
C GLY A 197 45.36 -14.80 31.44
N PRO A 198 45.93 -13.70 31.96
CA PRO A 198 45.89 -13.43 33.41
C PRO A 198 44.46 -13.40 33.97
N GLN A 199 43.53 -12.81 33.21
CA GLN A 199 42.12 -12.75 33.59
C GLN A 199 41.43 -14.13 33.54
N TRP A 200 41.80 -14.98 32.58
CA TRP A 200 41.33 -16.35 32.49
C TRP A 200 41.75 -17.15 33.72
N THR A 201 43.03 -17.07 34.12
CA THR A 201 43.55 -17.75 35.30
C THR A 201 42.87 -17.24 36.58
N ALA A 202 42.81 -15.93 36.77
CA ALA A 202 42.18 -15.32 37.94
C ALA A 202 40.68 -15.66 38.05
N GLY A 203 40.00 -15.88 36.93
CA GLY A 203 38.58 -16.21 36.88
C GLY A 203 38.24 -17.70 37.00
N GLY A 204 39.20 -18.57 37.33
CA GLY A 204 38.99 -20.01 37.53
C GLY A 204 39.37 -20.89 36.34
N GLY A 205 40.05 -20.33 35.33
CA GLY A 205 40.71 -21.05 34.25
C GLY A 205 39.82 -22.08 33.54
N LEU A 206 40.38 -23.28 33.36
CA LEU A 206 39.76 -24.37 32.60
C LEU A 206 38.37 -24.75 33.15
N ALA A 207 38.19 -24.73 34.47
CA ALA A 207 36.91 -25.09 35.10
C ALA A 207 35.80 -24.05 34.82
N ALA A 208 36.15 -22.77 34.76
CA ALA A 208 35.18 -21.70 34.60
C ALA A 208 34.92 -21.30 33.13
N PHE A 209 35.93 -21.36 32.27
CA PHE A 209 35.88 -20.91 30.88
C PHE A 209 36.03 -22.04 29.87
N GLY A 210 36.57 -23.19 30.27
CA GLY A 210 37.01 -24.21 29.32
C GLY A 210 38.32 -23.82 28.64
N TYR A 211 38.68 -24.61 27.63
CA TYR A 211 39.90 -24.43 26.83
C TYR A 211 39.71 -23.34 25.77
N PRO A 212 40.77 -22.63 25.35
CA PRO A 212 40.69 -21.66 24.26
C PRO A 212 40.32 -22.36 22.95
N ILE A 213 39.37 -21.78 22.22
CA ILE A 213 38.96 -22.24 20.87
C ILE A 213 39.47 -21.31 19.77
N GLY A 214 40.37 -20.41 20.14
CA GLY A 214 41.00 -19.41 19.30
C GLY A 214 42.12 -18.72 20.06
N ASP A 215 43.08 -18.19 19.32
CA ASP A 215 44.14 -17.35 19.89
C ASP A 215 43.56 -16.04 20.42
N GLU A 216 44.30 -15.35 21.30
CA GLU A 216 43.97 -13.99 21.66
C GLU A 216 44.07 -13.07 20.43
N ILE A 217 42.98 -12.37 20.11
CA ILE A 217 42.92 -11.41 19.02
C ILE A 217 43.13 -10.02 19.59
N VAL A 218 44.21 -9.35 19.20
CA VAL A 218 44.51 -7.96 19.59
C VAL A 218 44.01 -6.99 18.53
N LEU A 219 43.15 -6.05 18.93
CA LEU A 219 42.52 -5.03 18.09
C LEU A 219 42.87 -3.63 18.63
N GLY A 220 44.08 -3.16 18.31
CA GLY A 220 44.62 -1.91 18.86
C GLY A 220 44.88 -2.02 20.37
N SER A 221 44.24 -1.17 21.17
CA SER A 221 44.35 -1.21 22.65
C SER A 221 43.41 -2.22 23.32
N ARG A 222 42.71 -3.04 22.53
CA ARG A 222 41.69 -3.98 22.99
C ARG A 222 42.07 -5.39 22.61
N SER A 223 41.55 -6.39 23.32
CA SER A 223 41.72 -7.78 22.90
C SER A 223 40.54 -8.64 23.30
N LEU A 224 40.42 -9.80 22.68
CA LEU A 224 39.45 -10.81 23.06
C LEU A 224 40.05 -12.21 22.94
N GLN A 225 39.51 -13.12 23.74
CA GLN A 225 39.77 -14.55 23.56
C GLN A 225 38.50 -15.35 23.83
N LYS A 226 38.23 -16.34 22.97
CA LYS A 226 37.03 -17.18 22.99
C LYS A 226 37.36 -18.55 23.58
N PHE A 227 36.45 -19.09 24.39
CA PHE A 227 36.65 -20.35 25.09
C PHE A 227 35.49 -21.33 24.85
N SER A 228 35.73 -22.62 25.08
CA SER A 228 34.81 -23.70 24.71
C SER A 228 33.48 -23.72 25.47
N THR A 229 33.37 -23.03 26.61
CA THR A 229 32.09 -22.84 27.32
C THR A 229 31.19 -21.77 26.68
N GLY A 230 31.64 -21.10 25.61
CA GLY A 230 30.96 -19.96 25.00
C GLY A 230 31.26 -18.62 25.71
N LYS A 231 32.05 -18.62 26.78
CA LYS A 231 32.55 -17.38 27.38
C LYS A 231 33.62 -16.74 26.51
N VAL A 232 33.64 -15.42 26.52
CA VAL A 232 34.63 -14.59 25.84
C VAL A 232 35.17 -13.59 26.85
N ILE A 233 36.48 -13.61 27.05
CA ILE A 233 37.15 -12.57 27.83
C ILE A 233 37.47 -11.44 26.87
N ILE A 234 37.00 -10.24 27.19
CA ILE A 234 37.16 -9.05 26.35
C ILE A 234 37.81 -7.96 27.17
N TRP A 235 38.99 -7.52 26.75
CA TRP A 235 39.66 -6.33 27.26
C TRP A 235 39.23 -5.11 26.44
N THR A 236 38.53 -4.16 27.07
CA THR A 236 38.03 -2.94 26.43
C THR A 236 39.07 -1.82 26.30
N GLY A 237 40.27 -2.01 26.83
CA GLY A 237 41.27 -0.96 26.99
C GLY A 237 41.32 -0.40 28.42
N THR A 238 40.21 -0.48 29.16
CA THR A 238 40.10 0.04 30.53
C THR A 238 39.60 -0.99 31.54
N ARG A 239 38.83 -1.99 31.08
CA ARG A 239 38.27 -3.05 31.93
C ARG A 239 38.04 -4.34 31.14
N PHE A 240 37.96 -5.45 31.87
CA PHE A 240 37.45 -6.71 31.34
C PHE A 240 35.93 -6.76 31.35
N LEU A 241 35.34 -7.34 30.30
CA LEU A 241 33.92 -7.66 30.25
C LEU A 241 33.73 -9.18 30.35
N ASN A 242 32.74 -9.57 31.16
CA ASN A 242 32.25 -10.94 31.18
C ASN A 242 31.19 -11.10 30.09
N PHE A 243 31.59 -11.63 28.94
CA PHE A 243 30.73 -11.82 27.78
C PHE A 243 30.52 -13.32 27.55
N SER A 244 29.32 -13.72 27.12
CA SER A 244 29.01 -15.10 26.77
C SER A 244 28.19 -15.15 25.50
N THR A 245 28.63 -15.94 24.52
CA THR A 245 27.89 -16.21 23.28
C THR A 245 26.65 -17.07 23.50
N GLY A 246 26.45 -17.60 24.71
CA GLY A 246 25.26 -18.35 25.10
C GLY A 246 24.07 -17.48 25.53
N THR A 247 24.25 -16.17 25.72
CA THR A 247 23.14 -15.27 26.07
C THR A 247 22.33 -14.85 24.84
N GLY A 248 21.16 -14.25 25.04
CA GLY A 248 20.32 -13.74 23.94
C GLY A 248 21.03 -12.68 23.08
N ILE A 249 21.84 -11.82 23.69
CA ILE A 249 22.66 -10.83 22.98
C ILE A 249 23.92 -11.47 22.38
N GLY A 250 24.63 -12.29 23.15
CA GLY A 250 25.89 -12.88 22.69
C GLY A 250 25.70 -13.86 21.54
N SER A 251 24.63 -14.65 21.56
CA SER A 251 24.26 -15.53 20.44
C SER A 251 23.98 -14.73 19.17
N ARG A 252 23.29 -13.58 19.30
CA ARG A 252 23.06 -12.68 18.16
C ARG A 252 24.35 -12.05 17.65
N TRP A 253 25.24 -11.61 18.53
CA TRP A 253 26.54 -11.06 18.15
C TRP A 253 27.32 -12.08 17.33
N ALA A 254 27.44 -13.32 17.83
CA ALA A 254 28.08 -14.42 17.11
C ALA A 254 27.43 -14.68 15.74
N ALA A 255 26.10 -14.79 15.68
CA ALA A 255 25.36 -15.03 14.44
C ALA A 255 25.44 -13.87 13.44
N SER A 256 25.75 -12.66 13.89
CA SER A 256 25.88 -11.48 13.02
C SER A 256 27.29 -11.31 12.45
N GLY A 257 28.22 -12.26 12.69
CA GLY A 257 29.63 -12.16 12.28
C GLY A 257 30.58 -11.65 13.36
N ALA A 258 30.10 -11.55 14.61
CA ALA A 258 30.89 -11.23 15.79
C ALA A 258 31.73 -9.95 15.65
N GLU A 259 33.02 -9.99 16.03
CA GLU A 259 33.95 -8.87 16.01
C GLU A 259 34.16 -8.28 14.61
N THR A 260 33.97 -9.07 13.55
CA THR A 260 34.20 -8.60 12.17
C THR A 260 33.13 -7.62 11.73
N VAL A 261 31.87 -7.84 12.13
CA VAL A 261 30.73 -7.02 11.72
C VAL A 261 30.40 -5.94 12.76
N LEU A 262 30.20 -6.32 14.02
CA LEU A 262 29.77 -5.39 15.07
C LEU A 262 30.92 -4.79 15.87
N GLY A 263 32.11 -5.38 15.78
CA GLY A 263 33.22 -5.05 16.67
C GLY A 263 33.02 -5.61 18.07
N LEU A 264 33.77 -5.07 19.02
CA LEU A 264 33.73 -5.51 20.42
C LEU A 264 32.62 -4.78 21.17
N PRO A 265 32.05 -5.38 22.23
CA PRO A 265 31.20 -4.67 23.15
C PRO A 265 31.99 -3.57 23.86
N SER A 266 31.41 -2.37 23.94
CA SER A 266 32.01 -1.22 24.64
C SER A 266 31.59 -1.16 26.11
N ALA A 267 30.50 -1.83 26.47
CA ALA A 267 29.99 -1.94 27.83
C ALA A 267 29.36 -3.31 28.09
N GLY A 268 29.13 -3.62 29.37
CA GLY A 268 28.33 -4.77 29.77
C GLY A 268 26.87 -4.63 29.31
N GLU A 269 26.17 -5.75 29.33
CA GLU A 269 24.74 -5.81 29.03
C GLU A 269 23.93 -4.99 30.06
N THR A 270 22.99 -4.17 29.56
CA THR A 270 22.05 -3.40 30.37
C THR A 270 20.66 -4.02 30.23
N CYS A 271 20.20 -4.66 31.30
CA CYS A 271 18.89 -5.30 31.39
C CYS A 271 17.88 -4.45 32.17
N GLY A 272 16.61 -4.87 32.15
CA GLY A 272 15.50 -4.13 32.78
C GLY A 272 14.77 -3.19 31.82
N LEU A 273 14.99 -3.34 30.51
CA LEU A 273 14.21 -2.64 29.50
C LEU A 273 12.77 -3.19 29.48
N ARG A 274 11.87 -2.46 28.81
CA ARG A 274 10.45 -2.82 28.66
C ARG A 274 10.26 -4.30 28.34
N ASN A 275 9.32 -4.95 29.02
CA ASN A 275 8.98 -6.37 28.86
C ASN A 275 10.17 -7.32 29.10
N GLY A 276 11.08 -6.96 30.01
CA GLY A 276 12.23 -7.81 30.39
C GLY A 276 13.35 -7.82 29.36
N GLY A 277 13.46 -6.77 28.54
CA GLY A 277 14.51 -6.69 27.52
C GLY A 277 15.86 -6.27 28.08
N CYS A 278 16.88 -6.49 27.26
CA CYS A 278 18.25 -6.08 27.51
C CYS A 278 18.85 -5.43 26.27
N SER A 279 19.93 -4.66 26.44
CA SER A 279 20.69 -4.10 25.33
C SER A 279 22.17 -4.08 25.63
N GLN A 280 22.97 -4.13 24.58
CA GLN A 280 24.42 -3.99 24.68
C GLN A 280 24.96 -3.24 23.47
N VAL A 281 25.84 -2.28 23.75
CA VAL A 281 26.48 -1.43 22.74
C VAL A 281 27.78 -2.09 22.28
N PHE A 282 27.98 -2.12 20.96
CA PHE A 282 29.18 -2.57 20.26
C PHE A 282 29.72 -1.41 19.40
N ASP A 283 30.95 -1.54 18.91
CA ASP A 283 31.61 -0.51 18.10
C ASP A 283 30.77 -0.02 16.91
N ARG A 284 30.02 -0.90 16.26
CA ARG A 284 29.28 -0.61 15.02
C ARG A 284 27.77 -0.84 15.12
N GLY A 285 27.22 -0.82 16.33
CA GLY A 285 25.78 -0.91 16.57
C GLY A 285 25.42 -1.38 17.97
N THR A 286 24.13 -1.45 18.25
CA THR A 286 23.61 -1.91 19.53
C THR A 286 22.74 -3.14 19.28
N ILE A 287 22.93 -4.19 20.06
CA ILE A 287 22.00 -5.33 20.05
C ILE A 287 20.95 -5.06 21.12
N TYR A 288 19.68 -5.10 20.71
CA TYR A 288 18.54 -5.14 21.62
C TYR A 288 17.96 -6.54 21.63
N TRP A 289 17.67 -7.05 22.81
CA TRP A 289 17.08 -8.35 23.02
C TRP A 289 15.79 -8.23 23.84
N SER A 290 14.79 -9.04 23.49
CA SER A 290 13.63 -9.29 24.33
C SER A 290 13.24 -10.76 24.26
N PRO A 291 12.52 -11.30 25.26
CA PRO A 291 12.03 -12.67 25.21
C PRO A 291 11.20 -12.97 23.96
N GLN A 292 10.45 -12.00 23.44
CA GLN A 292 9.56 -12.19 22.29
C GLN A 292 10.25 -12.05 20.93
N THR A 293 11.33 -11.27 20.82
CA THR A 293 11.94 -10.92 19.52
C THR A 293 13.34 -11.49 19.31
N GLY A 294 13.95 -12.05 20.37
CA GLY A 294 15.36 -12.38 20.38
C GLY A 294 16.24 -11.15 20.20
N GLY A 295 17.54 -11.40 19.96
CA GLY A 295 18.54 -10.35 19.79
C GLY A 295 18.51 -9.82 18.37
N GLN A 296 18.46 -8.49 18.21
CA GLN A 296 18.50 -7.81 16.91
C GLN A 296 19.45 -6.63 16.94
N VAL A 297 20.21 -6.47 15.86
CA VAL A 297 21.12 -5.34 15.67
C VAL A 297 20.33 -4.10 15.26
N ILE A 298 20.63 -2.99 15.91
CA ILE A 298 20.16 -1.64 15.58
C ILE A 298 21.39 -0.76 15.30
N ARG A 299 21.41 -0.09 14.15
CA ARG A 299 22.52 0.79 13.74
C ARG A 299 22.07 1.81 12.68
N GLY A 300 22.98 2.74 12.35
CA GLY A 300 22.83 3.68 11.24
C GLY A 300 21.55 4.54 11.30
N GLY A 301 21.11 5.01 10.14
CA GLY A 301 19.95 5.90 10.03
C GLY A 301 18.64 5.29 10.52
N ILE A 302 18.47 3.96 10.38
CA ILE A 302 17.31 3.24 10.92
C ILE A 302 17.31 3.31 12.45
N GLY A 303 18.44 3.02 13.09
CA GLY A 303 18.58 3.12 14.53
C GLY A 303 18.35 4.52 15.06
N THR A 304 18.94 5.54 14.42
CA THR A 304 18.68 6.95 14.77
C THR A 304 17.20 7.29 14.72
N ARG A 305 16.47 6.86 13.68
CA ARG A 305 15.02 7.11 13.58
C ARG A 305 14.23 6.36 14.65
N TRP A 306 14.58 5.11 14.93
CA TRP A 306 13.91 4.31 15.96
C TRP A 306 14.09 4.92 17.36
N HIS A 307 15.30 5.35 17.70
CA HIS A 307 15.57 6.06 18.97
C HIS A 307 14.79 7.37 19.07
N ALA A 308 14.76 8.18 18.00
CA ALA A 308 13.97 9.41 17.95
C ALA A 308 12.45 9.15 18.10
N ALA A 309 11.98 7.94 17.81
CA ALA A 309 10.59 7.52 17.99
C ALA A 309 10.32 6.86 19.36
N GLY A 310 11.25 6.96 20.31
CA GLY A 310 11.12 6.40 21.67
C GLY A 310 11.63 4.96 21.82
N ALA A 311 12.33 4.41 20.82
CA ALA A 311 12.90 3.07 20.84
C ALA A 311 11.86 2.00 21.25
N GLN A 312 12.23 1.07 22.14
CA GLN A 312 11.35 0.02 22.66
C GLN A 312 10.14 0.55 23.45
N ASN A 313 10.23 1.76 23.98
CA ASN A 313 9.14 2.43 24.69
C ASN A 313 8.18 3.12 23.72
N GLY A 314 8.61 3.34 22.48
CA GLY A 314 7.86 3.99 21.42
C GLY A 314 6.84 3.09 20.75
N VAL A 315 6.18 3.66 19.75
CA VAL A 315 5.10 3.00 18.99
C VAL A 315 5.57 1.78 18.21
N LEU A 316 6.86 1.67 17.88
CA LEU A 316 7.42 0.57 17.13
C LEU A 316 7.79 -0.65 17.99
N GLY A 317 8.07 -0.47 19.28
CA GLY A 317 8.56 -1.55 20.13
C GLY A 317 9.93 -2.08 19.69
N TYR A 318 10.22 -3.34 20.02
CA TYR A 318 11.49 -3.98 19.65
C TYR A 318 11.56 -4.31 18.14
N PRO A 319 12.76 -4.31 17.55
CA PRO A 319 12.99 -4.93 16.25
C PRO A 319 12.63 -6.41 16.25
N THR A 320 12.09 -6.91 15.13
CA THR A 320 11.71 -8.32 14.94
C THR A 320 12.57 -9.01 13.89
N THR A 321 13.30 -8.25 13.07
CA THR A 321 14.20 -8.79 12.05
C THR A 321 15.56 -8.08 12.11
N PRO A 322 16.62 -8.71 11.54
CA PRO A 322 17.81 -7.98 11.15
C PRO A 322 17.47 -6.83 10.19
N GLU A 323 18.38 -5.87 10.10
CA GLU A 323 18.38 -4.88 9.03
C GLU A 323 18.71 -5.55 7.69
N ALA A 324 17.81 -5.43 6.72
CA ALA A 324 17.95 -5.99 5.38
C ALA A 324 18.32 -4.89 4.38
N CYS A 325 19.62 -4.71 4.13
CA CYS A 325 20.16 -3.82 3.10
C CYS A 325 20.24 -4.50 1.73
N GLY A 326 20.54 -3.73 0.68
CA GLY A 326 20.49 -4.21 -0.71
C GLY A 326 19.08 -4.11 -1.32
N GLN A 327 18.22 -3.26 -0.74
CA GLN A 327 16.93 -2.94 -1.33
C GLN A 327 17.11 -2.09 -2.60
N VAL A 328 16.03 -1.92 -3.36
CA VAL A 328 16.02 -1.04 -4.55
C VAL A 328 16.57 0.36 -4.23
N ALA A 329 17.25 0.99 -5.17
CA ALA A 329 17.93 2.28 -4.98
C ALA A 329 18.93 2.31 -3.79
N GLY A 330 19.52 1.16 -3.45
CA GLY A 330 20.54 1.04 -2.40
C GLY A 330 19.99 1.17 -0.97
N GLY A 331 18.68 0.98 -0.77
CA GLY A 331 18.08 1.18 0.54
C GLY A 331 18.24 0.00 1.50
N CYS A 332 17.75 0.21 2.72
CA CYS A 332 17.68 -0.77 3.81
C CYS A 332 16.28 -0.75 4.43
N LEU A 333 15.90 -1.86 5.05
CA LEU A 333 14.62 -2.05 5.74
C LEU A 333 14.85 -2.81 7.03
N GLN A 334 14.17 -2.41 8.11
CA GLN A 334 14.07 -3.22 9.31
C GLN A 334 12.63 -3.26 9.82
N ARG A 335 12.19 -4.44 10.26
CA ARG A 335 10.86 -4.65 10.84
C ARG A 335 10.94 -4.60 12.37
N PHE A 336 9.85 -4.08 12.95
CA PHE A 336 9.64 -3.91 14.37
C PHE A 336 8.24 -4.44 14.71
N GLN A 337 7.97 -4.66 16.00
CA GLN A 337 6.68 -5.16 16.47
C GLN A 337 5.50 -4.30 15.96
N GLY A 338 5.67 -2.98 15.97
CA GLY A 338 4.64 -2.02 15.58
C GLY A 338 4.73 -1.49 14.15
N GLY A 339 5.59 -2.02 13.29
CA GLY A 339 5.72 -1.51 11.91
C GLY A 339 7.10 -1.75 11.29
N SER A 340 7.52 -0.87 10.41
CA SER A 340 8.81 -0.98 9.74
C SER A 340 9.45 0.39 9.54
N ILE A 341 10.79 0.40 9.48
CA ILE A 341 11.55 1.58 9.09
C ILE A 341 12.21 1.29 7.75
N TYR A 342 11.95 2.16 6.77
CA TYR A 342 12.57 2.13 5.45
C TYR A 342 13.60 3.25 5.38
N TRP A 343 14.78 2.95 4.85
CA TRP A 343 15.83 3.93 4.59
C TRP A 343 16.31 3.83 3.15
N SER A 344 16.60 4.98 2.53
CA SER A 344 17.35 5.06 1.28
C SER A 344 18.30 6.26 1.33
N PRO A 345 19.35 6.30 0.49
CA PRO A 345 20.22 7.48 0.39
C PRO A 345 19.45 8.76 0.04
N ALA A 346 18.39 8.65 -0.78
CA ALA A 346 17.62 9.80 -1.25
C ALA A 346 16.60 10.32 -0.23
N THR A 347 16.02 9.43 0.59
CA THR A 347 14.91 9.81 1.49
C THR A 347 15.32 9.88 2.95
N GLY A 348 16.40 9.21 3.38
CA GLY A 348 16.65 8.92 4.78
C GLY A 348 15.66 7.90 5.35
N ALA A 349 15.63 7.76 6.69
CA ALA A 349 14.84 6.75 7.39
C ALA A 349 13.45 7.25 7.80
N TRP A 350 12.42 6.47 7.51
CA TRP A 350 11.01 6.80 7.81
C TRP A 350 10.21 5.59 8.29
N ILE A 351 9.30 5.86 9.23
CA ILE A 351 8.46 4.85 9.86
C ILE A 351 7.18 4.66 9.06
N THR A 352 6.82 3.42 8.79
CA THR A 352 5.55 3.03 8.15
C THR A 352 4.89 1.93 8.97
N ARG A 353 3.62 2.13 9.38
CA ARG A 353 2.92 1.27 10.35
C ARG A 353 1.41 1.19 10.09
N GLY A 354 0.70 0.40 10.89
CA GLY A 354 -0.77 0.34 10.89
C GLY A 354 -1.39 0.02 9.52
N GLY A 355 -2.62 0.51 9.30
CA GLY A 355 -3.35 0.28 8.05
C GLY A 355 -2.64 0.82 6.81
N ILE A 356 -1.92 1.94 6.95
CA ILE A 356 -1.09 2.52 5.88
C ILE A 356 0.06 1.58 5.51
N GLY A 357 0.78 1.08 6.50
CA GLY A 357 1.89 0.14 6.30
C GLY A 357 1.44 -1.19 5.72
N THR A 358 0.30 -1.71 6.16
CA THR A 358 -0.32 -2.91 5.55
C THR A 358 -0.60 -2.67 4.07
N ARG A 359 -1.25 -1.55 3.69
CA ARG A 359 -1.49 -1.23 2.29
C ARG A 359 -0.19 -1.09 1.50
N TYR A 360 0.79 -0.38 2.05
CA TYR A 360 2.07 -0.15 1.39
C TYR A 360 2.77 -1.48 1.04
N ILE A 361 2.84 -2.41 1.99
CA ILE A 361 3.40 -3.75 1.80
C ILE A 361 2.61 -4.54 0.75
N LEU A 362 1.27 -4.55 0.83
CA LEU A 362 0.41 -5.25 -0.13
C LEU A 362 0.58 -4.73 -1.57
N THR A 363 1.01 -3.49 -1.75
CA THR A 363 1.28 -2.91 -3.08
C THR A 363 2.71 -3.09 -3.57
N GLY A 364 3.55 -3.84 -2.85
CA GLY A 364 4.96 -4.08 -3.20
C GLY A 364 5.97 -3.17 -2.48
N GLY A 365 5.52 -2.38 -1.51
CA GLY A 365 6.37 -1.51 -0.69
C GLY A 365 7.23 -0.56 -1.51
N ASN A 366 8.51 -0.45 -1.14
CA ASN A 366 9.50 0.43 -1.77
C ASN A 366 9.85 0.01 -3.20
N ARG A 367 9.45 -1.18 -3.66
CA ARG A 367 9.60 -1.64 -5.05
C ARG A 367 8.44 -1.21 -5.95
N SER A 368 7.35 -0.71 -5.37
CA SER A 368 6.18 -0.25 -6.10
C SER A 368 6.39 1.14 -6.69
N SER A 369 5.44 1.61 -7.50
CA SER A 369 5.44 2.99 -8.02
C SER A 369 5.31 4.08 -6.95
N LEU A 370 5.04 3.72 -5.69
CA LEU A 370 5.11 4.67 -4.58
C LEU A 370 6.56 5.02 -4.18
N GLY A 371 7.52 4.12 -4.41
CA GLY A 371 8.88 4.28 -3.91
C GLY A 371 8.96 4.36 -2.38
N TYR A 372 10.04 4.93 -1.86
CA TYR A 372 10.27 5.06 -0.42
C TYR A 372 9.33 6.09 0.24
N PRO A 373 9.04 5.95 1.54
CA PRO A 373 8.38 7.00 2.30
C PRO A 373 9.29 8.25 2.36
N VAL A 374 8.68 9.44 2.40
CA VAL A 374 9.38 10.73 2.52
C VAL A 374 8.97 11.50 3.77
N ALA A 375 8.10 10.91 4.59
CA ALA A 375 7.66 11.41 5.88
C ALA A 375 7.14 10.26 6.73
N ASN A 376 7.07 10.44 8.05
CA ASN A 376 6.32 9.54 8.93
C ASN A 376 4.81 9.67 8.67
N GLU A 377 4.03 8.71 9.19
CA GLU A 377 2.58 8.85 9.29
C GLU A 377 2.20 10.11 10.10
N ALA A 378 1.32 10.94 9.52
CA ALA A 378 0.72 12.10 10.16
C ALA A 378 -0.74 11.78 10.46
N CYS A 379 -1.01 11.41 11.71
CA CYS A 379 -2.36 11.18 12.24
C CYS A 379 -2.97 12.47 12.82
N GLY A 380 -4.25 12.44 13.18
CA GLY A 380 -4.99 13.63 13.60
C GLY A 380 -5.55 14.45 12.43
N GLN A 381 -5.66 13.82 11.25
CA GLN A 381 -6.32 14.43 10.10
C GLN A 381 -7.84 14.51 10.33
N ALA A 382 -8.55 15.21 9.45
CA ALA A 382 -10.01 15.30 9.49
C ALA A 382 -10.66 13.92 9.69
N ALA A 383 -11.72 13.85 10.50
CA ALA A 383 -12.41 12.62 10.87
C ALA A 383 -11.50 11.53 11.50
N GLY A 384 -10.40 11.94 12.15
CA GLY A 384 -9.49 11.05 12.88
C GLY A 384 -8.58 10.20 11.99
N GLY A 385 -8.41 10.55 10.72
CA GLY A 385 -7.58 9.78 9.81
C GLY A 385 -6.08 10.04 9.94
N CYS A 386 -5.32 9.29 9.16
CA CYS A 386 -3.87 9.37 9.04
C CYS A 386 -3.47 9.41 7.57
N ILE A 387 -2.35 10.06 7.29
CA ILE A 387 -1.75 10.08 5.95
C ILE A 387 -0.26 9.79 6.02
N GLN A 388 0.29 9.24 4.95
CA GLN A 388 1.73 9.15 4.78
C GLN A 388 2.12 9.45 3.34
N ARG A 389 3.15 10.29 3.19
CA ARG A 389 3.71 10.67 1.89
C ARG A 389 4.85 9.75 1.50
N PHE A 390 4.86 9.37 0.23
CA PHE A 390 5.87 8.58 -0.45
C PHE A 390 6.34 9.32 -1.69
N GLN A 391 7.44 8.89 -2.31
CA GLN A 391 8.00 9.53 -3.50
C GLN A 391 6.98 9.64 -4.65
N GLY A 392 6.17 8.61 -4.87
CA GLY A 392 5.21 8.51 -5.98
C GLY A 392 3.75 8.78 -5.62
N GLY A 393 3.43 9.15 -4.38
CA GLY A 393 2.05 9.40 -3.96
C GLY A 393 1.85 9.42 -2.45
N THR A 394 0.59 9.46 -2.04
CA THR A 394 0.20 9.53 -0.62
C THR A 394 -0.80 8.42 -0.31
N ILE A 395 -0.60 7.73 0.81
CA ILE A 395 -1.58 6.78 1.33
C ILE A 395 -2.42 7.49 2.39
N TYR A 396 -3.73 7.37 2.28
CA TYR A 396 -4.72 7.94 3.20
C TYR A 396 -5.47 6.81 3.88
N TRP A 397 -5.69 6.93 5.19
CA TRP A 397 -6.47 5.99 5.98
C TRP A 397 -7.42 6.78 6.90
N SER A 398 -8.62 6.25 7.17
CA SER A 398 -9.52 6.78 8.19
C SER A 398 -10.28 5.65 8.89
N PRO A 399 -10.94 5.91 10.04
CA PRO A 399 -11.79 4.91 10.67
C PRO A 399 -12.93 4.38 9.78
N LEU A 400 -13.37 5.18 8.79
CA LEU A 400 -14.47 4.83 7.88
C LEU A 400 -14.00 4.26 6.53
N THR A 401 -12.72 4.43 6.18
CA THR A 401 -12.18 4.02 4.89
C THR A 401 -10.85 3.29 5.08
N PRO A 402 -10.68 2.09 4.51
CA PRO A 402 -9.38 1.43 4.46
C PRO A 402 -8.28 2.33 3.88
N ALA A 403 -7.03 1.92 4.00
CA ALA A 403 -5.93 2.69 3.43
C ALA A 403 -6.00 2.66 1.89
N TRP A 404 -5.98 3.82 1.23
CA TRP A 404 -6.01 3.94 -0.23
C TRP A 404 -4.95 4.91 -0.74
N ILE A 405 -4.45 4.64 -1.94
CA ILE A 405 -3.36 5.39 -2.55
C ILE A 405 -3.92 6.48 -3.48
N VAL A 406 -3.44 7.72 -3.34
CA VAL A 406 -3.66 8.80 -4.31
C VAL A 406 -2.32 9.14 -4.99
N ARG A 407 -2.26 9.02 -6.32
CA ARG A 407 -1.06 9.22 -7.15
C ARG A 407 -1.10 10.54 -7.94
N ALA A 408 0.06 10.92 -8.49
CA ALA A 408 0.36 12.25 -9.05
C ALA A 408 -0.75 12.86 -9.94
N GLY A 409 -1.26 12.16 -10.95
CA GLY A 409 -2.24 12.71 -11.91
C GLY A 409 -3.54 13.21 -11.27
N ILE A 410 -3.89 12.66 -10.11
CA ILE A 410 -5.06 13.03 -9.30
C ILE A 410 -4.66 13.82 -8.05
N ALA A 411 -3.47 13.56 -7.48
CA ALA A 411 -3.03 14.08 -6.19
C ALA A 411 -3.04 15.61 -6.11
N GLN A 412 -2.58 16.31 -7.15
CA GLN A 412 -2.57 17.77 -7.15
C GLN A 412 -4.00 18.33 -7.08
N ARG A 413 -4.92 17.82 -7.91
CA ARG A 413 -6.33 18.23 -7.88
C ARG A 413 -6.96 17.92 -6.52
N TYR A 414 -6.67 16.74 -5.97
CA TYR A 414 -7.17 16.35 -4.66
C TYR A 414 -6.70 17.31 -3.56
N ALA A 415 -5.41 17.66 -3.55
CA ALA A 415 -4.85 18.64 -2.63
C ALA A 415 -5.50 20.02 -2.78
N THR A 416 -5.68 20.53 -4.01
CA THR A 416 -6.35 21.82 -4.25
C THR A 416 -7.81 21.84 -3.83
N ASN A 417 -8.47 20.68 -3.75
CA ASN A 417 -9.83 20.53 -3.24
C ASN A 417 -9.89 20.36 -1.71
N GLY A 418 -8.78 20.58 -0.99
CA GLY A 418 -8.69 20.43 0.47
C GLY A 418 -8.31 19.03 0.96
N GLY A 419 -7.93 18.12 0.05
CA GLY A 419 -7.57 16.75 0.39
C GLY A 419 -8.66 16.01 1.15
N ALA A 420 -8.28 15.22 2.16
CA ALA A 420 -9.21 14.44 2.96
C ALA A 420 -10.14 15.29 3.86
N GLY A 421 -9.73 16.51 4.20
CA GLY A 421 -10.59 17.49 4.88
C GLY A 421 -11.53 18.25 3.94
N GLY A 422 -11.34 18.09 2.63
CA GLY A 422 -12.14 18.75 1.60
C GLY A 422 -13.51 18.12 1.37
N TRP A 423 -14.26 18.72 0.45
CA TRP A 423 -15.63 18.29 0.12
C TRP A 423 -15.71 16.86 -0.44
N LEU A 424 -14.65 16.36 -1.07
CA LEU A 424 -14.57 14.97 -1.57
C LEU A 424 -14.44 13.94 -0.44
N GLY A 425 -13.82 14.30 0.69
CA GLY A 425 -13.49 13.39 1.78
C GLY A 425 -12.35 12.43 1.45
N TYR A 426 -12.25 11.33 2.18
CA TYR A 426 -11.21 10.30 1.99
C TYR A 426 -11.41 9.51 0.69
N PRO A 427 -10.32 8.99 0.08
CA PRO A 427 -10.43 8.02 -1.00
C PRO A 427 -11.12 6.73 -0.53
N THR A 428 -11.89 6.10 -1.42
CA THR A 428 -12.61 4.84 -1.16
C THR A 428 -12.14 3.70 -2.07
N SER A 429 -11.21 3.98 -2.97
CA SER A 429 -10.62 3.04 -3.93
C SER A 429 -9.23 3.54 -4.35
N ASN A 430 -8.42 2.64 -4.92
CA ASN A 430 -7.23 3.07 -5.65
C ASN A 430 -7.66 3.67 -7.00
N GLU A 431 -6.81 4.51 -7.56
CA GLU A 431 -6.95 4.98 -8.94
C GLU A 431 -7.03 3.81 -9.93
N ARG A 432 -8.05 3.84 -10.81
CA ARG A 432 -8.23 2.89 -11.91
C ARG A 432 -8.02 3.61 -13.24
N CYS A 433 -7.15 3.08 -14.09
CA CYS A 433 -6.87 3.64 -15.41
C CYS A 433 -7.31 2.68 -16.53
N ALA A 434 -7.72 3.25 -17.67
CA ALA A 434 -7.97 2.55 -18.92
C ALA A 434 -7.47 3.46 -20.07
N GLY A 435 -6.38 3.06 -20.72
CA GLY A 435 -5.66 3.92 -21.65
C GLY A 435 -5.19 5.21 -20.97
N ASP A 436 -5.40 6.35 -21.62
CA ASP A 436 -5.01 7.70 -21.14
C ASP A 436 -6.00 8.33 -20.15
N GLN A 437 -6.92 7.53 -19.58
CA GLN A 437 -7.91 7.99 -18.62
C GLN A 437 -7.77 7.26 -17.31
N CYS A 438 -7.82 8.01 -16.21
CA CYS A 438 -7.80 7.49 -14.85
C CYS A 438 -8.94 8.09 -14.04
N ILE A 439 -9.50 7.32 -13.12
CA ILE A 439 -10.52 7.79 -12.19
C ILE A 439 -10.29 7.18 -10.82
N GLN A 440 -10.52 7.97 -9.78
CA GLN A 440 -10.50 7.53 -8.40
C GLN A 440 -11.78 7.94 -7.69
N SER A 441 -12.31 7.03 -6.88
CA SER A 441 -13.50 7.29 -6.06
C SER A 441 -13.11 7.79 -4.68
N PHE A 442 -13.89 8.76 -4.20
CA PHE A 442 -13.81 9.36 -2.87
C PHE A 442 -15.18 9.24 -2.20
N GLN A 443 -15.26 9.51 -0.90
CA GLN A 443 -16.49 9.39 -0.12
C GLN A 443 -17.67 10.14 -0.75
N ARG A 444 -17.42 11.33 -1.31
CA ARG A 444 -18.48 12.22 -1.84
C ARG A 444 -18.28 12.63 -3.29
N GLY A 445 -17.51 11.84 -4.06
CA GLY A 445 -17.27 12.17 -5.46
C GLY A 445 -16.18 11.35 -6.11
N PHE A 446 -15.70 11.87 -7.22
CA PHE A 446 -14.64 11.27 -8.02
C PHE A 446 -13.63 12.35 -8.41
N ILE A 447 -12.40 11.95 -8.65
CA ILE A 447 -11.48 12.75 -9.45
C ILE A 447 -11.10 11.91 -10.66
N GLY A 448 -11.26 12.50 -11.84
CA GLY A 448 -10.88 11.94 -13.11
C GLY A 448 -9.74 12.73 -13.73
N TYR A 449 -8.81 12.03 -14.38
CA TYR A 449 -7.77 12.61 -15.21
C TYR A 449 -7.86 12.00 -16.61
N ALA A 450 -7.81 12.84 -17.64
CA ALA A 450 -7.64 12.39 -19.02
C ALA A 450 -6.59 13.27 -19.69
N LYS A 451 -5.63 12.68 -20.41
CA LYS A 451 -4.53 13.41 -21.06
C LYS A 451 -4.99 14.62 -21.89
N ALA A 452 -6.09 14.47 -22.62
CA ALA A 452 -6.64 15.54 -23.47
C ALA A 452 -7.52 16.58 -22.73
N ALA A 453 -8.04 16.25 -21.54
CA ALA A 453 -9.00 17.09 -20.81
C ALA A 453 -8.50 17.58 -19.44
N GLY A 454 -7.32 17.12 -19.00
CA GLY A 454 -6.77 17.40 -17.69
C GLY A 454 -7.51 16.70 -16.54
N THR A 455 -7.30 17.21 -15.32
CA THR A 455 -7.86 16.64 -14.09
C THR A 455 -9.07 17.43 -13.60
N ARG A 456 -10.21 16.76 -13.42
CA ARG A 456 -11.48 17.34 -12.94
C ARG A 456 -12.03 16.54 -11.76
N ALA A 457 -12.61 17.25 -10.80
CA ALA A 457 -13.36 16.65 -9.71
C ALA A 457 -14.86 16.65 -10.03
N TYR A 458 -15.55 15.59 -9.61
CA TYR A 458 -16.95 15.33 -9.88
C TYR A 458 -17.68 15.04 -8.58
N GLY A 459 -18.80 15.71 -8.34
CA GLY A 459 -19.71 15.36 -7.25
C GLY A 459 -20.48 14.08 -7.54
N ILE A 460 -21.12 13.53 -6.51
CA ILE A 460 -22.11 12.46 -6.68
C ILE A 460 -23.36 13.04 -7.34
N THR A 461 -23.81 12.36 -8.40
CA THR A 461 -24.99 12.71 -9.22
C THR A 461 -25.71 11.43 -9.63
N GLU A 462 -26.78 11.55 -10.41
CA GLU A 462 -27.55 10.44 -10.96
C GLU A 462 -26.69 9.51 -11.84
N CYS A 463 -25.57 9.99 -12.40
CA CYS A 463 -24.60 9.13 -13.09
C CYS A 463 -24.06 8.01 -12.18
N GLN A 464 -24.02 8.21 -10.86
CA GLN A 464 -23.61 7.16 -9.91
C GLN A 464 -24.55 5.95 -9.94
N LYS A 465 -25.84 6.14 -10.24
CA LYS A 465 -26.81 5.03 -10.37
C LYS A 465 -26.44 4.06 -11.49
N LEU A 466 -25.72 4.55 -12.51
CA LEU A 466 -25.17 3.73 -13.60
C LEU A 466 -23.97 2.88 -13.14
N ASN A 467 -23.29 3.28 -12.05
CA ASN A 467 -22.07 2.62 -11.55
C ASN A 467 -22.35 1.56 -10.49
N ASN A 468 -23.42 1.71 -9.70
CA ASN A 468 -23.70 0.88 -8.52
C ASN A 468 -24.89 -0.07 -8.71
N GLY A 469 -25.29 -0.33 -9.96
CA GLY A 469 -26.37 -1.27 -10.29
C GLY A 469 -27.77 -0.78 -9.92
N ARG A 470 -27.94 0.49 -9.54
CA ARG A 470 -29.26 1.06 -9.21
C ARG A 470 -30.02 1.56 -10.43
N SER A 471 -29.40 1.61 -11.61
CA SER A 471 -30.12 1.77 -12.88
C SER A 471 -30.91 0.50 -13.21
N ARG A 472 -32.19 0.64 -13.53
CA ARG A 472 -33.05 -0.45 -14.03
C ARG A 472 -32.77 -0.79 -15.48
N TYR A 473 -32.07 0.10 -16.20
CA TYR A 473 -31.73 -0.08 -17.60
C TYR A 473 -30.23 -0.20 -17.81
N SER A 474 -29.84 -1.11 -18.70
CA SER A 474 -28.45 -1.26 -19.13
C SER A 474 -27.99 -0.07 -19.96
N THR A 475 -26.73 0.30 -19.76
CA THR A 475 -26.02 1.25 -20.61
C THR A 475 -25.40 0.58 -21.84
N TYR A 476 -25.35 -0.76 -21.86
CA TYR A 476 -24.69 -1.56 -22.89
C TYR A 476 -23.22 -1.16 -23.13
N GLY A 477 -22.55 -0.65 -22.10
CA GLY A 477 -21.15 -0.22 -22.18
C GLY A 477 -20.94 1.09 -22.96
N ALA A 478 -22.00 1.87 -23.19
CA ALA A 478 -21.93 3.16 -23.89
C ALA A 478 -20.84 4.08 -23.33
N ASN A 479 -20.22 4.88 -24.20
CA ASN A 479 -19.24 5.85 -23.74
C ASN A 479 -19.93 7.03 -23.06
N ARG A 480 -21.15 7.35 -23.51
CA ARG A 480 -21.96 8.43 -22.96
C ARG A 480 -23.42 8.02 -22.83
N VAL A 481 -24.06 8.55 -21.79
CA VAL A 481 -25.46 8.29 -21.48
C VAL A 481 -26.12 9.62 -21.11
N LEU A 482 -27.19 10.00 -21.81
CA LEU A 482 -28.08 11.05 -21.34
C LEU A 482 -29.18 10.41 -20.49
N LEU A 483 -29.23 10.77 -19.21
CA LEU A 483 -30.35 10.44 -18.33
C LEU A 483 -31.37 11.56 -18.44
N THR A 484 -32.58 11.27 -18.88
CA THR A 484 -33.68 12.25 -18.99
C THR A 484 -34.86 11.77 -18.17
N PHE A 485 -35.22 12.49 -17.11
CA PHE A 485 -36.29 12.02 -16.24
C PHE A 485 -37.17 13.12 -15.67
N THR A 486 -38.43 12.75 -15.44
CA THR A 486 -39.41 13.54 -14.69
C THR A 486 -39.53 12.98 -13.27
N GLN A 487 -40.09 13.76 -12.33
CA GLN A 487 -40.30 13.27 -10.96
C GLN A 487 -41.41 12.21 -10.89
N GLY A 488 -42.40 12.30 -11.78
CA GLY A 488 -43.50 11.35 -11.89
C GLY A 488 -44.10 11.29 -13.29
N TYR A 489 -45.06 10.38 -13.46
CA TYR A 489 -45.86 10.30 -14.69
C TYR A 489 -46.75 11.54 -14.84
N GLY A 490 -47.17 11.86 -16.08
CA GLY A 490 -48.01 13.03 -16.35
C GLY A 490 -47.28 14.38 -16.32
N GLN A 491 -45.96 14.39 -16.08
CA GLN A 491 -45.13 15.59 -16.05
C GLN A 491 -44.29 15.71 -17.32
N SER A 492 -44.22 16.91 -17.88
CA SER A 492 -43.42 17.21 -19.09
C SER A 492 -42.08 17.87 -18.78
N TYR A 493 -41.93 18.55 -17.63
CA TYR A 493 -40.65 19.14 -17.22
C TYR A 493 -39.68 18.04 -16.76
N ALA A 494 -38.51 17.99 -17.38
CA ALA A 494 -37.54 16.92 -17.19
C ALA A 494 -36.16 17.46 -16.78
N THR A 495 -35.47 16.68 -15.94
CA THR A 495 -34.04 16.84 -15.64
C THR A 495 -33.23 16.01 -16.62
N ASN A 496 -32.17 16.61 -17.17
CA ASN A 496 -31.27 15.99 -18.13
C ASN A 496 -29.84 15.98 -17.56
N VAL A 497 -29.27 14.80 -17.36
CA VAL A 497 -27.91 14.60 -16.84
C VAL A 497 -27.09 13.84 -17.87
N TYR A 498 -26.09 14.49 -18.45
CA TYR A 498 -25.22 13.87 -19.44
C TYR A 498 -23.99 13.27 -18.75
N CYS A 499 -23.90 11.95 -18.80
CA CYS A 499 -22.85 11.16 -18.18
C CYS A 499 -21.80 10.74 -19.21
N VAL A 500 -20.53 10.81 -18.82
CA VAL A 500 -19.39 10.27 -19.58
C VAL A 500 -18.76 9.12 -18.81
N ARG A 501 -18.46 8.03 -19.51
CA ARG A 501 -17.77 6.86 -18.97
C ARG A 501 -16.26 7.12 -19.02
N MET A 502 -15.65 7.27 -17.85
CA MET A 502 -14.22 7.46 -17.69
C MET A 502 -13.62 6.25 -16.98
N ALA A 503 -12.70 5.55 -17.65
CA ALA A 503 -12.06 4.34 -17.13
C ALA A 503 -13.05 3.39 -16.44
N GLY A 504 -14.22 3.17 -17.05
CA GLY A 504 -15.26 2.29 -16.54
C GLY A 504 -16.30 2.90 -15.58
N THR A 505 -16.15 4.15 -15.16
CA THR A 505 -17.05 4.83 -14.22
C THR A 505 -17.75 6.00 -14.91
N TYR A 506 -19.07 6.08 -14.81
CA TYR A 506 -19.86 7.21 -15.30
C TYR A 506 -19.79 8.39 -14.32
N VAL A 507 -19.39 9.56 -14.82
CA VAL A 507 -19.40 10.84 -14.09
C VAL A 507 -20.16 11.88 -14.91
N GLN A 508 -20.69 12.91 -14.24
CA GLN A 508 -21.43 13.99 -14.92
C GLN A 508 -20.49 14.85 -15.77
N ASP A 509 -20.84 15.03 -17.04
CA ASP A 509 -20.25 16.05 -17.91
C ASP A 509 -20.96 17.39 -17.65
N TRP A 510 -22.28 17.42 -17.88
CA TRP A 510 -23.17 18.56 -17.60
C TRP A 510 -24.58 18.10 -17.18
N ARG A 511 -25.35 19.05 -16.65
CA ARG A 511 -26.76 18.91 -16.25
C ARG A 511 -27.54 20.13 -16.74
N THR A 512 -28.75 19.92 -17.24
CA THR A 512 -29.69 20.97 -17.63
C THR A 512 -31.13 20.53 -17.42
N ASP A 513 -32.07 21.47 -17.46
CA ASP A 513 -33.50 21.21 -17.57
C ASP A 513 -33.93 21.02 -19.05
N GLY A 514 -35.15 20.56 -19.26
CA GLY A 514 -35.72 20.35 -20.58
C GLY A 514 -37.16 19.89 -20.51
N TYR A 515 -37.71 19.52 -21.65
CA TYR A 515 -39.05 18.96 -21.71
C TYR A 515 -39.09 17.64 -22.46
N VAL A 516 -40.10 16.85 -22.11
CA VAL A 516 -40.48 15.62 -22.78
C VAL A 516 -41.89 15.78 -23.36
N GLY A 517 -42.53 14.67 -23.75
CA GLY A 517 -43.92 14.66 -24.19
C GLY A 517 -44.84 15.45 -23.23
N ALA A 518 -45.80 16.21 -23.76
CA ALA A 518 -46.68 17.04 -22.94
C ALA A 518 -47.53 16.24 -21.94
N SER A 519 -47.79 14.95 -22.21
CA SER A 519 -48.43 14.00 -21.28
C SER A 519 -47.42 13.21 -20.43
N GLY A 520 -46.13 13.53 -20.53
CA GLY A 520 -45.03 12.89 -19.81
C GLY A 520 -44.65 11.52 -20.36
N PHE A 521 -44.09 10.68 -19.50
CA PHE A 521 -43.65 9.34 -19.87
C PHE A 521 -44.79 8.30 -19.81
N LYS A 522 -44.73 7.26 -20.67
CA LYS A 522 -45.47 6.01 -20.46
C LYS A 522 -44.75 5.09 -19.48
N ALA A 523 -45.49 4.15 -18.89
CA ALA A 523 -44.89 3.08 -18.08
C ALA A 523 -43.94 2.20 -18.91
N PRO A 524 -42.92 1.57 -18.28
CA PRO A 524 -42.04 0.62 -18.94
C PRO A 524 -42.81 -0.46 -19.72
N GLY A 525 -42.38 -0.73 -20.96
CA GLY A 525 -43.00 -1.75 -21.82
C GLY A 525 -44.31 -1.32 -22.49
N VAL A 526 -44.87 -0.16 -22.12
CA VAL A 526 -46.06 0.39 -22.79
C VAL A 526 -45.60 1.29 -23.95
N PRO A 527 -46.08 1.04 -25.19
CA PRO A 527 -45.75 1.91 -26.31
C PRO A 527 -46.17 3.36 -26.06
N SER A 528 -45.37 4.33 -26.50
CA SER A 528 -45.73 5.75 -26.37
C SER A 528 -47.01 6.06 -27.15
N GLY A 529 -47.25 5.30 -28.22
CA GLY A 529 -48.40 5.47 -29.09
C GLY A 529 -48.18 6.55 -30.14
N PRO A 530 -49.19 6.84 -30.97
CA PRO A 530 -49.18 7.95 -31.90
C PRO A 530 -48.88 9.29 -31.22
N THR A 531 -48.16 10.18 -31.90
CA THR A 531 -47.71 11.48 -31.37
C THR A 531 -48.84 12.37 -30.84
N ARG A 532 -50.08 12.22 -31.32
CA ARG A 532 -51.27 12.89 -30.78
C ARG A 532 -51.58 12.58 -29.31
N TYR A 533 -51.04 11.49 -28.77
CA TYR A 533 -51.16 11.16 -27.34
C TYR A 533 -50.09 11.84 -26.48
N LEU A 534 -49.11 12.51 -27.09
CA LEU A 534 -48.15 13.39 -26.43
C LEU A 534 -47.29 12.70 -25.36
N TYR A 535 -47.08 11.39 -25.45
CA TYR A 535 -46.25 10.64 -24.50
C TYR A 535 -44.84 10.40 -25.02
N SER A 536 -43.88 10.47 -24.11
CA SER A 536 -42.53 9.95 -24.32
C SER A 536 -42.43 8.48 -23.90
N PRO A 537 -41.61 7.67 -24.60
CA PRO A 537 -41.39 6.28 -24.21
C PRO A 537 -40.46 6.18 -22.99
N THR A 538 -40.59 5.11 -22.22
CA THR A 538 -39.66 4.80 -21.09
C THR A 538 -38.75 3.63 -21.45
N GLY A 539 -37.44 3.85 -21.39
CA GLY A 539 -36.44 2.81 -21.70
C GLY A 539 -35.01 3.33 -21.90
N SER A 540 -34.16 2.45 -22.43
CA SER A 540 -32.77 2.75 -22.84
C SER A 540 -32.62 2.55 -24.34
N TYR A 541 -32.37 3.65 -25.05
CA TYR A 541 -32.34 3.69 -26.51
C TYR A 541 -30.97 4.12 -27.00
N SER A 542 -30.46 3.47 -28.04
CA SER A 542 -29.25 3.94 -28.71
C SER A 542 -29.54 5.20 -29.50
N VAL A 543 -28.51 5.99 -29.74
CA VAL A 543 -28.53 7.06 -30.74
C VAL A 543 -27.84 6.57 -32.00
N THR A 544 -28.48 6.83 -33.13
CA THR A 544 -28.15 6.19 -34.42
C THR A 544 -27.61 7.20 -35.43
N GLU A 545 -28.33 8.31 -35.63
CA GLU A 545 -27.93 9.38 -36.54
C GLU A 545 -28.32 10.76 -35.99
N ALA A 546 -27.58 11.78 -36.41
CA ALA A 546 -27.91 13.18 -36.21
C ALA A 546 -28.47 13.80 -37.49
N PHE A 547 -29.23 14.89 -37.37
CA PHE A 547 -29.77 15.64 -38.50
C PHE A 547 -29.81 17.14 -38.19
N GLY A 548 -29.99 17.95 -39.23
CA GLY A 548 -30.21 19.39 -39.09
C GLY A 548 -29.82 20.16 -40.35
N LEU A 549 -29.60 21.47 -40.20
CA LEU A 549 -29.26 22.36 -41.31
C LEU A 549 -27.77 22.34 -41.69
N GLY A 550 -26.92 21.66 -40.92
CA GLY A 550 -25.49 21.54 -41.19
C GLY A 550 -24.71 20.86 -40.07
N ASN A 551 -23.73 20.02 -40.42
CA ASN A 551 -23.03 19.18 -39.45
C ASN A 551 -22.21 20.02 -38.45
N PRO A 552 -22.51 19.99 -37.13
CA PRO A 552 -21.79 20.79 -36.14
C PRO A 552 -20.43 20.19 -35.72
N GLY A 553 -19.94 19.16 -36.42
CA GLY A 553 -18.71 18.41 -36.09
C GLY A 553 -18.98 17.11 -35.35
N THR A 554 -20.08 16.41 -35.65
CA THR A 554 -20.43 15.14 -35.01
C THR A 554 -19.66 13.95 -35.56
N LYS A 555 -19.58 12.89 -34.75
CA LYS A 555 -19.11 11.55 -35.13
C LYS A 555 -20.25 10.60 -35.47
N LEU A 556 -21.50 11.00 -35.24
CA LEU A 556 -22.67 10.29 -35.71
C LEU A 556 -22.79 10.44 -37.23
N PRO A 557 -23.37 9.46 -37.95
CA PRO A 557 -23.92 9.70 -39.26
C PRO A 557 -24.79 10.97 -39.23
N TYR A 558 -24.54 11.92 -40.12
CA TYR A 558 -25.23 13.20 -40.13
C TYR A 558 -26.04 13.38 -41.41
N ARG A 559 -27.31 13.73 -41.26
CA ARG A 559 -28.21 14.06 -42.37
C ARG A 559 -28.46 15.55 -42.44
N THR A 560 -27.96 16.18 -43.50
CA THR A 560 -28.36 17.54 -43.84
C THR A 560 -29.78 17.53 -44.39
N LEU A 561 -30.69 18.22 -43.72
CA LEU A 561 -32.08 18.34 -44.13
C LEU A 561 -32.20 19.24 -45.37
N ASN A 562 -33.18 18.96 -46.22
CA ASN A 562 -33.52 19.72 -47.42
C ASN A 562 -35.06 19.85 -47.54
N PRO A 563 -35.62 20.66 -48.45
CA PRO A 563 -37.07 20.87 -48.57
C PRO A 563 -37.94 19.60 -48.71
N ARG A 564 -37.35 18.50 -49.18
CA ARG A 564 -38.02 17.20 -49.35
C ARG A 564 -37.91 16.30 -48.13
N SER A 565 -37.11 16.64 -47.12
CA SER A 565 -36.87 15.80 -45.93
C SER A 565 -38.15 15.55 -45.12
N ARG A 566 -38.53 14.28 -44.98
CA ARG A 566 -39.68 13.82 -44.19
C ARG A 566 -39.29 12.68 -43.24
N TRP A 567 -40.05 12.54 -42.16
CA TRP A 567 -40.06 11.33 -41.34
C TRP A 567 -41.44 10.68 -41.40
N GLY A 568 -41.50 9.41 -41.79
CA GLY A 568 -42.78 8.73 -42.02
C GLY A 568 -43.56 8.54 -40.73
N GLY A 569 -44.77 9.07 -40.68
CA GLY A 569 -45.68 8.92 -39.54
C GLY A 569 -46.95 8.16 -39.87
N ASN A 570 -47.22 7.86 -41.15
CA ASN A 570 -48.30 6.93 -41.52
C ASN A 570 -47.88 5.48 -41.22
N PRO A 571 -48.52 4.82 -40.24
CA PRO A 571 -48.09 3.50 -39.79
C PRO A 571 -48.28 2.45 -40.90
N TRP A 572 -49.19 2.64 -41.85
CA TRP A 572 -49.49 1.68 -42.92
C TRP A 572 -48.54 1.76 -44.12
N THR A 573 -47.45 2.51 -44.01
CA THR A 573 -46.49 2.72 -45.10
C THR A 573 -45.13 2.10 -44.79
N ALA A 574 -44.40 1.69 -45.83
CA ALA A 574 -43.04 1.17 -45.69
C ALA A 574 -42.04 2.20 -45.10
N THR A 575 -42.40 3.48 -45.17
CA THR A 575 -41.67 4.65 -44.64
C THR A 575 -41.95 4.93 -43.18
N TYR A 576 -42.90 4.25 -42.53
CA TYR A 576 -43.23 4.48 -41.12
C TYR A 576 -41.99 4.41 -40.23
N ASN A 577 -41.83 5.43 -39.39
CA ASN A 577 -40.72 5.65 -38.49
C ASN A 577 -39.33 5.61 -39.17
N LYS A 578 -39.26 6.06 -40.44
CA LYS A 578 -38.01 6.18 -41.22
C LYS A 578 -37.94 7.54 -41.91
N TYR A 579 -36.72 8.00 -42.13
CA TYR A 579 -36.46 9.12 -43.04
C TYR A 579 -36.78 8.73 -44.48
N PHE A 580 -37.40 9.65 -45.22
CA PHE A 580 -37.54 9.57 -46.67
C PHE A 580 -37.64 10.98 -47.28
N GLU A 581 -37.60 11.08 -48.60
CA GLU A 581 -37.73 12.36 -49.30
C GLU A 581 -39.00 12.42 -50.15
N SER A 582 -39.79 13.47 -49.96
CA SER A 582 -41.01 13.72 -50.72
C SER A 582 -41.25 15.20 -50.92
N SER A 583 -41.63 15.58 -52.15
CA SER A 583 -42.14 16.92 -52.47
C SER A 583 -43.59 17.12 -52.02
N SER A 584 -44.34 16.04 -51.80
CA SER A 584 -45.72 16.08 -51.33
C SER A 584 -45.75 15.87 -49.82
N TRP A 585 -46.45 16.75 -49.09
CA TRP A 585 -46.70 16.54 -47.67
C TRP A 585 -47.97 15.69 -47.48
N VAL A 586 -47.84 14.58 -46.76
CA VAL A 586 -48.97 13.77 -46.29
C VAL A 586 -49.15 14.10 -44.82
N GLY A 587 -50.38 14.38 -44.38
CA GLY A 587 -50.65 14.96 -43.05
C GLY A 587 -50.16 14.16 -41.84
N TRP A 588 -49.84 12.89 -42.04
CA TRP A 588 -49.31 11.99 -41.04
C TRP A 588 -47.79 12.07 -40.89
N ASP A 589 -47.08 12.57 -41.91
CA ASP A 589 -45.63 12.58 -41.96
C ASP A 589 -45.06 13.87 -41.38
N GLU A 590 -43.94 13.73 -40.67
CA GLU A 590 -43.28 14.87 -40.06
C GLU A 590 -42.45 15.62 -41.09
N ASN A 591 -42.76 16.90 -41.25
CA ASN A 591 -42.04 17.79 -42.17
C ASN A 591 -40.76 18.31 -41.51
N MET A 592 -39.71 17.49 -41.53
CA MET A 592 -38.46 17.81 -40.84
C MET A 592 -37.85 19.15 -41.26
N TRP A 593 -37.95 19.51 -42.55
CA TRP A 593 -37.45 20.78 -43.08
C TRP A 593 -38.21 21.99 -42.53
N TYR A 594 -39.54 21.89 -42.46
CA TYR A 594 -40.37 22.95 -41.87
C TYR A 594 -39.99 23.19 -40.41
N PHE A 595 -39.86 22.13 -39.61
CA PHE A 595 -39.43 22.23 -38.21
C PHE A 595 -37.98 22.73 -38.04
N ALA A 596 -37.12 22.52 -39.04
CA ALA A 596 -35.74 23.02 -39.01
C ALA A 596 -35.62 24.51 -39.38
N THR A 597 -36.49 25.00 -40.27
CA THR A 597 -36.41 26.35 -40.85
C THR A 597 -37.42 27.34 -40.26
N ARG A 598 -38.45 26.88 -39.54
CA ARG A 598 -39.39 27.75 -38.84
C ARG A 598 -38.71 28.54 -37.71
N ALA A 599 -39.34 29.63 -37.29
CA ALA A 599 -38.77 30.54 -36.27
C ALA A 599 -38.42 29.85 -34.94
N THR A 600 -39.21 28.86 -34.53
CA THR A 600 -38.96 28.08 -33.31
C THR A 600 -37.83 27.06 -33.45
N HIS A 601 -37.30 26.83 -34.65
CA HIS A 601 -36.02 26.14 -34.92
C HIS A 601 -35.80 24.76 -34.26
N ASP A 602 -36.87 24.01 -34.00
CA ASP A 602 -36.87 22.74 -33.26
C ASP A 602 -35.85 21.74 -33.83
N TYR A 603 -35.82 21.59 -35.17
CA TYR A 603 -34.97 20.63 -35.89
C TYR A 603 -33.79 21.28 -36.57
N ARG A 604 -33.41 22.49 -36.15
CA ARG A 604 -32.18 23.13 -36.63
C ARG A 604 -30.97 22.23 -36.36
N GLN A 605 -30.98 21.52 -35.24
CA GLN A 605 -30.18 20.31 -34.98
C GLN A 605 -31.01 19.30 -34.18
N GLY A 606 -30.79 18.03 -34.43
CA GLY A 606 -31.43 16.96 -33.67
C GLY A 606 -30.74 15.62 -33.83
N VAL A 607 -31.18 14.65 -33.04
CA VAL A 607 -30.62 13.30 -32.99
C VAL A 607 -31.74 12.28 -32.87
N VAL A 608 -31.60 11.18 -33.60
CA VAL A 608 -32.59 10.11 -33.60
C VAL A 608 -32.41 9.21 -32.39
N ILE A 609 -33.41 9.22 -31.50
CA ILE A 609 -33.54 8.24 -30.43
C ILE A 609 -34.07 6.98 -31.07
N ASN A 610 -33.33 5.87 -30.96
CA ASN A 610 -33.65 4.62 -31.66
C ASN A 610 -34.80 3.84 -31.00
N TYR A 611 -35.92 4.53 -30.78
CA TYR A 611 -37.17 3.98 -30.31
C TYR A 611 -37.99 3.44 -31.49
N ASN A 612 -38.60 2.27 -31.29
CA ASN A 612 -39.41 1.59 -32.31
C ASN A 612 -38.64 1.34 -33.63
N ARG A 613 -37.34 1.02 -33.54
CA ARG A 613 -36.41 0.75 -34.64
C ARG A 613 -35.30 -0.24 -34.19
N PRO A 614 -34.75 -1.08 -35.08
CA PRO A 614 -35.14 -1.26 -36.49
C PRO A 614 -36.41 -2.10 -36.66
N SER A 615 -36.76 -2.92 -35.66
CA SER A 615 -38.01 -3.68 -35.63
C SER A 615 -39.16 -2.75 -35.26
N ILE A 616 -39.92 -2.35 -36.28
CA ILE A 616 -41.02 -1.40 -36.13
C ILE A 616 -42.29 -2.16 -35.73
N VAL A 617 -42.88 -1.73 -34.62
CA VAL A 617 -44.22 -2.10 -34.18
C VAL A 617 -45.18 -0.99 -34.59
N GLN A 618 -46.27 -1.40 -35.22
CA GLN A 618 -47.33 -0.51 -35.67
C GLN A 618 -47.90 0.30 -34.51
N ASP A 619 -48.14 1.59 -34.74
CA ASP A 619 -48.72 2.53 -33.75
C ASP A 619 -47.97 2.63 -32.42
N ALA A 620 -46.76 2.06 -32.29
CA ALA A 620 -45.99 2.15 -31.05
C ALA A 620 -45.39 3.54 -30.80
N GLY A 621 -45.43 4.43 -31.80
CA GLY A 621 -44.82 5.76 -31.81
C GLY A 621 -43.75 5.90 -32.89
N PHE A 622 -43.54 7.13 -33.34
CA PHE A 622 -42.58 7.47 -34.38
C PHE A 622 -41.91 8.81 -34.08
N ALA A 623 -40.83 9.12 -34.78
CA ALA A 623 -40.15 10.42 -34.72
C ALA A 623 -39.78 10.86 -33.28
N ILE A 624 -39.27 9.94 -32.48
CA ILE A 624 -38.79 10.29 -31.13
C ILE A 624 -37.34 10.77 -31.27
N PHE A 625 -37.14 12.07 -31.07
CA PHE A 625 -35.86 12.74 -31.23
C PHE A 625 -35.41 13.43 -29.95
N LEU A 626 -34.12 13.75 -29.89
CA LEU A 626 -33.58 14.80 -29.04
C LEU A 626 -33.35 16.03 -29.93
N HIS A 627 -33.94 17.17 -29.61
CA HIS A 627 -33.92 18.35 -30.48
C HIS A 627 -33.94 19.69 -29.72
N MET A 628 -33.85 20.80 -30.45
CA MET A 628 -33.80 22.18 -29.92
C MET A 628 -35.20 22.69 -29.55
N ASN A 629 -35.35 23.96 -29.17
CA ASN A 629 -36.62 24.56 -28.76
C ASN A 629 -37.20 23.93 -27.49
N LYS A 630 -36.69 24.33 -26.32
CA LYS A 630 -36.98 23.79 -24.98
C LYS A 630 -38.44 24.03 -24.54
N VAL A 631 -39.38 23.31 -25.15
CA VAL A 631 -40.84 23.33 -24.85
C VAL A 631 -41.42 21.90 -24.84
N PRO A 632 -42.56 21.65 -24.17
CA PRO A 632 -43.24 20.36 -24.22
C PRO A 632 -43.46 19.85 -25.65
N THR A 633 -43.17 18.58 -25.88
CA THR A 633 -43.17 17.98 -27.22
C THR A 633 -44.32 16.99 -27.39
N ALA A 634 -44.43 16.38 -28.57
CA ALA A 634 -45.33 15.25 -28.80
C ALA A 634 -44.78 13.89 -28.30
N GLY A 635 -43.55 13.85 -27.79
CA GLY A 635 -42.88 12.63 -27.32
C GLY A 635 -41.34 12.67 -27.36
N CYS A 636 -40.77 13.64 -28.05
CA CYS A 636 -39.33 13.95 -28.09
C CYS A 636 -38.80 14.50 -26.76
N ILE A 637 -37.47 14.56 -26.66
CA ILE A 637 -36.77 15.38 -25.66
C ILE A 637 -36.40 16.71 -26.32
N SER A 638 -36.74 17.83 -25.69
CA SER A 638 -36.34 19.17 -26.15
C SER A 638 -35.46 19.86 -25.11
N LEU A 639 -34.31 20.38 -25.55
CA LEU A 639 -33.32 21.09 -24.73
C LEU A 639 -32.95 22.44 -25.33
N ASP A 640 -32.15 23.20 -24.59
CA ASP A 640 -31.51 24.41 -25.11
C ASP A 640 -30.53 24.07 -26.26
N ASP A 641 -30.40 25.00 -27.21
CA ASP A 641 -29.56 24.86 -28.40
C ASP A 641 -28.13 24.39 -28.09
N TRP A 642 -27.52 24.97 -27.05
CA TRP A 642 -26.15 24.64 -26.65
C TRP A 642 -26.02 23.17 -26.22
N ALA A 643 -27.02 22.64 -25.51
CA ALA A 643 -27.00 21.28 -24.97
C ALA A 643 -27.17 20.24 -26.09
N VAL A 644 -28.05 20.53 -27.06
CA VAL A 644 -28.24 19.68 -28.26
C VAL A 644 -26.96 19.65 -29.10
N VAL A 645 -26.35 20.82 -29.35
CA VAL A 645 -25.10 20.90 -30.13
C VAL A 645 -23.95 20.18 -29.41
N ASP A 646 -23.79 20.38 -28.11
CA ASP A 646 -22.76 19.71 -27.32
C ASP A 646 -22.96 18.18 -27.29
N TYR A 647 -24.20 17.72 -27.08
CA TYR A 647 -24.57 16.31 -27.16
C TYR A 647 -24.19 15.72 -28.52
N ILE A 648 -24.59 16.37 -29.62
CA ILE A 648 -24.32 15.90 -30.98
C ILE A 648 -22.82 15.82 -31.26
N ARG A 649 -22.03 16.83 -30.86
CA ARG A 649 -20.57 16.86 -31.06
C ARG A 649 -19.85 15.73 -30.31
N LYS A 650 -20.32 15.40 -29.11
CA LYS A 650 -19.66 14.43 -28.22
C LYS A 650 -20.13 13.00 -28.40
N SER A 651 -21.34 12.80 -28.91
CA SER A 651 -21.95 11.48 -29.07
C SER A 651 -21.40 10.70 -30.25
N ARG A 652 -21.45 9.38 -30.15
CA ARG A 652 -21.08 8.42 -31.21
C ARG A 652 -22.19 7.36 -31.35
N PRO A 653 -22.22 6.62 -32.46
CA PRO A 653 -23.18 5.52 -32.61
C PRO A 653 -23.09 4.54 -31.43
N GLY A 654 -24.23 4.21 -30.85
CA GLY A 654 -24.32 3.30 -29.70
C GLY A 654 -24.30 3.98 -28.32
N ASP A 655 -24.01 5.29 -28.24
CA ASP A 655 -24.29 6.06 -27.02
C ASP A 655 -25.80 6.02 -26.71
N ARG A 656 -26.15 6.15 -25.43
CA ARG A 656 -27.51 5.88 -24.94
C ARG A 656 -28.24 7.12 -24.47
N ILE A 657 -29.55 7.09 -24.63
CA ILE A 657 -30.49 7.93 -23.89
C ILE A 657 -31.34 6.99 -23.03
N ILE A 658 -31.29 7.18 -21.72
CA ILE A 658 -32.13 6.47 -20.76
C ILE A 658 -33.16 7.46 -20.24
N MET A 659 -34.42 7.23 -20.60
CA MET A 659 -35.50 8.19 -20.39
C MET A 659 -36.73 7.54 -19.75
N GLY A 660 -37.37 8.23 -18.81
CA GLY A 660 -38.50 7.72 -18.02
C GLY A 660 -38.76 8.54 -16.76
N THR A 661 -39.68 8.13 -15.89
CA THR A 661 -39.79 8.75 -14.56
C THR A 661 -38.64 8.32 -13.66
N TYR A 662 -38.28 9.13 -12.65
CA TYR A 662 -37.15 8.83 -11.75
C TYR A 662 -37.28 7.43 -11.11
N SER A 663 -38.49 7.07 -10.63
CA SER A 663 -38.77 5.76 -10.04
C SER A 663 -38.80 4.61 -11.06
N ALA A 664 -39.13 4.89 -12.33
CA ALA A 664 -39.06 3.89 -13.40
C ALA A 664 -37.62 3.64 -13.87
N LEU A 665 -36.72 4.61 -13.73
CA LEU A 665 -35.31 4.48 -14.12
C LEU A 665 -34.44 3.88 -13.02
N PHE A 666 -34.72 4.19 -11.74
CA PHE A 666 -33.80 3.89 -10.65
C PHE A 666 -34.43 3.06 -9.53
N ARG A 667 -33.56 2.39 -8.77
CA ARG A 667 -33.85 1.71 -7.50
C ARG A 667 -33.34 2.50 -6.30
#